data_AF-A0A8H6IA23-F1
#
_entry.id   AF-A0A8H6IA23-F1
#
_cell.length_a   1.000
_cell.length_b   1.000
_cell.length_c   1.000
_cell.angle_alpha   90.00
_cell.angle_beta   90.00
_cell.angle_gamma   90.00
#
_symmetry.space_group_name_H-M   'P 1'
#
loop_
_entity.id
_entity.type
_entity.pdbx_description
1 polymer ?
#
loop_
_entity_poly.entity_id
_entity_poly.type
_entity_poly.pdbx_seq_one_letter_code
_entity_poly.pdbx_strand_id
1 'polypeptide(L)'
;MSTSTPSGSRFRTSTPVKAKTSTLINRSSPSLPPASQTFEPQVKSVLRYRLSRVFLWSALLCWVVNTVWVVWQTGGPGHAGLWGLVTAPLGFLTLIGSLVLWISSAVPVIVLRKVFLTPQRTAATSPQKSLAAALSKSSTKTAFVTYALSAVALAFIHTVQSGDPRLSLFVKSKKHPQYLNGRFLFLILTQLVAAASFLLRNSLRDRFAFRWIGMSSGKPVLFLDLFLAFMVSAVSITAALPLACTLFGLVRMLVLPVLYKLPFLPLFLRPFTAHFLRGPYTLSLPFRHLAFLGRAWFVGFTTLFLWEAAETMFDDMLAEPVDVGAPSPIPLVSGIASTDPIMKYFAYAELRKMTASSVAHRQTLFGDQNNIPNVWGTFVRESLLLLGKDYQRLLRRGAEPVASTGPASTPKPSGPPAIGTPVPLLRQSILRSQAGSPREEVLNTLASDGPLAKVVDQTAEAAHIPELFRSVASTPLKETAVVEAAKAAATTVAHPAGLVQRVKSALRKRVGDLYEQHAPEFVKEQVVGFVKWWTEDRISKKVDMCLPMRELDVVVIEVLTKMVCASLTEDRYGNVQRDIPKILEALLAFLSAVEDYQSELLKQMESLPDDPSIREPLREELEKATGILAYVGDGLKNGVARIVLTFGDTLTAFKFPPRTAAKLQGFMDFRQAVAQ
;
A
#
# COMPACT_ATOMS: atom_id res chain seq x y z
N MET A 1 -58.51 -67.51 -60.86
CA MET A 1 -58.63 -68.79 -60.11
C MET A 1 -57.48 -68.87 -59.12
N SER A 2 -57.83 -68.91 -57.83
CA SER A 2 -57.25 -69.70 -56.75
C SER A 2 -55.72 -69.72 -56.49
N THR A 3 -55.38 -69.32 -55.24
CA THR A 3 -54.48 -70.00 -54.25
C THR A 3 -52.98 -70.10 -54.58
N SER A 4 -52.00 -70.05 -53.68
CA SER A 4 -51.88 -70.09 -52.21
C SER A 4 -50.40 -69.84 -51.84
N THR A 5 -50.15 -69.47 -50.58
CA THR A 5 -48.85 -69.31 -49.87
C THR A 5 -47.93 -70.56 -49.90
N PRO A 6 -46.60 -70.43 -49.67
CA PRO A 6 -46.06 -70.55 -48.29
C PRO A 6 -44.81 -69.70 -47.92
N SER A 7 -44.76 -69.33 -46.63
CA SER A 7 -43.64 -69.30 -45.66
C SER A 7 -42.18 -69.09 -46.11
N GLY A 8 -41.45 -68.18 -45.42
CA GLY A 8 -39.99 -68.27 -45.31
C GLY A 8 -39.18 -67.02 -44.93
N SER A 9 -39.16 -66.68 -43.64
CA SER A 9 -38.03 -66.16 -42.83
C SER A 9 -36.95 -65.17 -43.35
N ARG A 10 -36.59 -64.24 -42.42
CA ARG A 10 -35.26 -63.65 -42.11
C ARG A 10 -35.01 -62.18 -42.47
N PHE A 11 -35.15 -61.36 -41.42
CA PHE A 11 -34.20 -60.35 -40.94
C PHE A 11 -33.27 -59.67 -41.97
N ARG A 12 -33.51 -58.38 -42.21
CA ARG A 12 -32.44 -57.39 -42.38
C ARG A 12 -32.62 -56.25 -41.41
N THR A 13 -31.65 -56.17 -40.50
CA THR A 13 -31.43 -55.16 -39.49
C THR A 13 -31.18 -53.80 -40.13
N SER A 14 -32.07 -52.83 -39.86
CA SER A 14 -31.73 -51.42 -40.02
C SER A 14 -30.84 -51.04 -38.84
N THR A 15 -29.59 -50.67 -39.12
CA THR A 15 -28.72 -50.05 -38.12
C THR A 15 -28.90 -48.54 -38.23
N PRO A 16 -29.31 -47.85 -37.16
CA PRO A 16 -29.44 -46.39 -37.19
C PRO A 16 -28.04 -45.76 -37.19
N VAL A 17 -27.77 -44.92 -38.18
CA VAL A 17 -26.58 -44.07 -38.26
C VAL A 17 -26.57 -43.14 -37.05
N LYS A 18 -25.74 -43.47 -36.06
CA LYS A 18 -25.50 -42.63 -34.89
C LYS A 18 -24.55 -41.52 -35.31
N ALA A 19 -25.04 -40.28 -35.39
CA ALA A 19 -24.21 -39.11 -35.62
C ALA A 19 -23.12 -39.05 -34.53
N LYS A 20 -21.85 -39.15 -34.94
CA LYS A 20 -20.71 -38.83 -34.07
C LYS A 20 -20.81 -37.34 -33.76
N THR A 21 -21.14 -36.98 -32.53
CA THR A 21 -20.98 -35.61 -32.04
C THR A 21 -19.49 -35.29 -32.10
N SER A 22 -19.08 -34.47 -33.06
CA SER A 22 -17.70 -33.99 -33.11
C SER A 22 -17.47 -33.15 -31.86
N THR A 23 -16.67 -33.67 -30.93
CA THR A 23 -16.08 -32.90 -29.83
C THR A 23 -14.91 -32.05 -30.35
N LEU A 24 -15.12 -31.38 -31.50
CA LEU A 24 -14.35 -30.19 -31.85
C LEU A 24 -14.84 -29.08 -30.91
N ILE A 25 -14.47 -29.19 -29.64
CA ILE A 25 -14.28 -28.01 -28.83
C ILE A 25 -13.19 -27.26 -29.58
N ASN A 26 -13.60 -26.22 -30.30
CA ASN A 26 -12.71 -25.23 -30.88
C ASN A 26 -12.03 -24.55 -29.70
N ARG A 27 -11.05 -25.22 -29.08
CA ARG A 27 -10.08 -24.60 -28.21
C ARG A 27 -9.25 -23.76 -29.16
N SER A 28 -9.74 -22.56 -29.47
CA SER A 28 -8.86 -21.51 -29.97
C SER A 28 -7.73 -21.43 -28.96
N SER A 29 -6.55 -21.90 -29.35
CA SER A 29 -5.33 -21.65 -28.62
C SER A 29 -5.33 -20.15 -28.32
N PRO A 30 -5.13 -19.70 -27.06
CA PRO A 30 -5.07 -18.29 -26.77
C PRO A 30 -4.00 -17.68 -27.68
N SER A 31 -4.42 -16.71 -28.50
CA SER A 31 -3.56 -16.06 -29.50
C SER A 31 -2.32 -15.42 -28.89
N LEU A 32 -2.40 -15.11 -27.59
CA LEU A 32 -1.33 -14.53 -26.81
C LEU A 32 -1.01 -15.44 -25.61
N PRO A 33 0.26 -15.82 -25.41
CA PRO A 33 0.66 -16.52 -24.19
C PRO A 33 0.43 -15.60 -22.98
N PRO A 34 0.13 -16.18 -21.79
CA PRO A 34 -0.06 -15.39 -20.57
C PRO A 34 1.14 -14.49 -20.25
N ALA A 35 0.85 -13.31 -19.67
CA ALA A 35 1.87 -12.32 -19.27
C ALA A 35 2.94 -12.92 -18.35
N SER A 36 2.53 -13.84 -17.48
CA SER A 36 3.39 -14.55 -16.54
C SER A 36 4.45 -15.43 -17.21
N GLN A 37 4.25 -15.82 -18.46
CA GLN A 37 5.19 -16.68 -19.21
C GLN A 37 6.14 -15.88 -20.09
N THR A 38 5.66 -14.81 -20.74
CA THR A 38 6.46 -14.10 -21.75
C THR A 38 7.01 -12.77 -21.27
N PHE A 39 6.18 -11.93 -20.66
CA PHE A 39 6.53 -10.55 -20.34
C PHE A 39 7.10 -10.39 -18.92
N GLU A 40 6.38 -10.89 -17.90
CA GLU A 40 6.77 -10.69 -16.51
C GLU A 40 8.16 -11.23 -16.16
N PRO A 41 8.60 -12.41 -16.65
CA PRO A 41 9.94 -12.91 -16.35
C PRO A 41 11.04 -11.99 -16.89
N GLN A 42 10.82 -11.37 -18.06
CA GLN A 42 11.77 -10.47 -18.69
C GLN A 42 11.84 -9.12 -17.96
N VAL A 43 10.69 -8.54 -17.58
CA VAL A 43 10.70 -7.33 -16.73
C VAL A 43 11.36 -7.62 -15.39
N LYS A 44 11.04 -8.76 -14.76
CA LYS A 44 11.64 -9.17 -13.50
C LYS A 44 13.15 -9.38 -13.61
N SER A 45 13.68 -9.84 -14.75
CA SER A 45 15.13 -9.99 -14.94
C SER A 45 15.83 -8.63 -15.01
N VAL A 46 15.27 -7.67 -15.76
CA VAL A 46 15.78 -6.29 -15.82
C VAL A 46 15.75 -5.64 -14.44
N LEU A 47 14.64 -5.74 -13.72
CA LEU A 47 14.50 -5.18 -12.37
C LEU A 47 15.47 -5.85 -11.37
N ARG A 48 15.73 -7.16 -11.48
CA ARG A 48 16.75 -7.85 -10.66
C ARG A 48 18.15 -7.30 -10.92
N TYR A 49 18.50 -7.07 -12.19
CA TYR A 49 19.78 -6.47 -12.56
C TYR A 49 19.92 -5.04 -12.03
N ARG A 50 18.87 -4.23 -12.10
CA ARG A 50 18.91 -2.88 -11.52
C ARG A 50 18.98 -2.89 -10.00
N LEU A 51 18.29 -3.83 -9.35
CA LEU A 51 18.35 -4.00 -7.91
C LEU A 51 19.76 -4.34 -7.43
N SER A 52 20.54 -5.13 -8.18
CA SER A 52 21.95 -5.39 -7.83
C SER A 52 22.81 -4.13 -7.89
N ARG A 53 22.54 -3.21 -8.83
CA ARG A 53 23.17 -1.88 -8.86
C ARG A 53 22.83 -1.06 -7.62
N VAL A 54 21.57 -1.07 -7.17
CA VAL A 54 21.17 -0.39 -5.91
C VAL A 54 21.90 -0.94 -4.70
N PHE A 55 22.05 -2.28 -4.61
CA PHE A 55 22.84 -2.89 -3.56
C PHE A 55 24.32 -2.50 -3.61
N LEU A 56 24.92 -2.41 -4.80
CA LEU A 56 26.30 -1.98 -4.99
C LEU A 56 26.51 -0.51 -4.56
N TRP A 57 25.66 0.40 -5.03
CA TRP A 57 25.78 1.83 -4.71
C TRP A 57 25.51 2.12 -3.23
N SER A 58 24.54 1.44 -2.63
CA SER A 58 24.29 1.55 -1.18
C SER A 58 25.43 0.98 -0.34
N ALA A 59 26.08 -0.10 -0.79
CA ALA A 59 27.28 -0.64 -0.14
C ALA A 59 28.46 0.36 -0.23
N LEU A 60 28.67 0.96 -1.40
CA LEU A 60 29.69 2.00 -1.59
C LEU A 60 29.44 3.21 -0.68
N LEU A 61 28.19 3.65 -0.56
CA LEU A 61 27.84 4.75 0.34
C LEU A 61 28.10 4.40 1.81
N CYS A 62 27.73 3.19 2.24
CA CYS A 62 28.03 2.70 3.60
C CYS A 62 29.53 2.62 3.87
N TRP A 63 30.33 2.26 2.87
CA TRP A 63 31.79 2.26 2.95
C TRP A 63 32.37 3.67 3.12
N VAL A 64 31.88 4.66 2.36
CA VAL A 64 32.28 6.07 2.54
C VAL A 64 31.91 6.56 3.93
N VAL A 65 30.67 6.32 4.38
CA VAL A 65 30.18 6.73 5.70
C VAL A 65 30.97 6.07 6.83
N ASN A 66 31.23 4.76 6.75
CA ASN A 66 32.02 4.05 7.75
C ASN A 66 33.47 4.54 7.78
N THR A 67 34.05 4.90 6.63
CA THR A 67 35.38 5.51 6.57
C THR A 67 35.40 6.84 7.32
N VAL A 68 34.38 7.69 7.13
CA VAL A 68 34.23 8.93 7.90
C VAL A 68 34.11 8.65 9.40
N TRP A 69 33.37 7.61 9.81
CA TRP A 69 33.29 7.19 11.22
C TRP A 69 34.65 6.80 11.79
N VAL A 70 35.44 5.98 11.07
CA VAL A 70 36.78 5.55 11.51
C VAL A 70 37.73 6.74 11.63
N VAL A 71 37.74 7.65 10.65
CA VAL A 71 38.55 8.88 10.70
C VAL A 71 38.12 9.77 11.87
N TRP A 72 36.82 9.88 12.13
CA TRP A 72 36.33 10.66 13.27
C TRP A 72 36.75 10.05 14.61
N GLN A 73 36.63 8.73 14.75
CA GLN A 73 36.99 8.01 15.97
C GLN A 73 38.50 8.04 16.28
N THR A 74 39.35 8.20 15.26
CA THR A 74 40.81 8.33 15.42
C THR A 74 41.27 9.75 15.77
N GLY A 75 40.34 10.68 16.05
CA GLY A 75 40.65 12.08 16.40
C GLY A 75 40.56 13.05 15.23
N GLY A 76 40.00 12.61 14.10
CA GLY A 76 39.79 13.42 12.91
C GLY A 76 41.00 13.51 11.98
N PRO A 77 40.88 14.27 10.87
CA PRO A 77 41.90 14.36 9.82
C PRO A 77 43.27 14.81 10.32
N GLY A 78 43.31 15.70 11.32
CA GLY A 78 44.56 16.21 11.89
C GLY A 78 45.37 15.17 12.66
N HIS A 79 44.72 14.21 13.31
CA HIS A 79 45.39 13.14 14.06
C HIS A 79 45.73 11.93 13.18
N ALA A 80 44.90 11.63 12.18
CA ALA A 80 45.14 10.53 11.24
C ALA A 80 46.28 10.83 10.26
N GLY A 81 46.51 12.11 9.94
CA GLY A 81 47.44 12.52 8.88
C GLY A 81 46.96 12.14 7.48
N LEU A 82 47.64 12.62 6.45
CA LEU A 82 47.27 12.36 5.05
C LEU A 82 47.33 10.87 4.70
N TRP A 83 48.35 10.16 5.21
CA TRP A 83 48.47 8.72 5.00
C TRP A 83 47.33 7.94 5.67
N GLY A 84 46.99 8.28 6.91
CA GLY A 84 45.87 7.65 7.61
C GLY A 84 44.54 7.86 6.89
N LEU A 85 44.30 9.04 6.31
CA LEU A 85 43.11 9.32 5.50
C LEU A 85 43.02 8.44 4.24
N VAL A 86 44.16 8.21 3.56
CA VAL A 86 44.22 7.38 2.35
C VAL A 86 44.10 5.89 2.68
N THR A 87 44.71 5.43 3.78
CA THR A 87 44.68 4.00 4.16
C THR A 87 43.43 3.58 4.94
N ALA A 88 42.79 4.51 5.67
CA ALA A 88 41.57 4.26 6.43
C ALA A 88 40.48 3.51 5.64
N PRO A 89 40.13 3.90 4.41
CA PRO A 89 39.10 3.18 3.63
C PRO A 89 39.47 1.74 3.27
N LEU A 90 40.77 1.42 3.20
CA LEU A 90 41.28 0.10 2.80
C LEU A 90 41.59 -0.82 3.99
N GLY A 91 41.50 -0.31 5.22
CA GLY A 91 41.73 -1.10 6.42
C GLY A 91 40.73 -2.26 6.54
N PHE A 92 41.22 -3.46 6.88
CA PHE A 92 40.38 -4.66 7.02
C PHE A 92 39.19 -4.46 7.98
N LEU A 93 39.41 -3.79 9.11
CA LEU A 93 38.33 -3.46 10.06
C LEU A 93 37.34 -2.44 9.49
N THR A 94 37.80 -1.49 8.65
CA THR A 94 36.92 -0.55 7.95
C THR A 94 36.05 -1.29 6.93
N LEU A 95 36.60 -2.25 6.21
CA LEU A 95 35.86 -3.07 5.24
C LEU A 95 34.80 -3.93 5.94
N ILE A 96 35.16 -4.64 7.02
CA ILE A 96 34.19 -5.39 7.84
C ILE A 96 33.13 -4.45 8.42
N GLY A 97 33.55 -3.31 8.99
CA GLY A 97 32.64 -2.31 9.54
C GLY A 97 31.66 -1.79 8.50
N SER A 98 32.12 -1.54 7.28
CA SER A 98 31.27 -1.10 6.17
C SER A 98 30.26 -2.18 5.75
N LEU A 99 30.68 -3.45 5.70
CA LEU A 99 29.81 -4.57 5.38
C LEU A 99 28.72 -4.74 6.45
N VAL A 100 29.10 -4.71 7.72
CA VAL A 100 28.17 -4.82 8.85
C VAL A 100 27.21 -3.63 8.88
N LEU A 101 27.71 -2.41 8.62
CA LEU A 101 26.88 -1.22 8.52
C LEU A 101 25.88 -1.35 7.37
N TRP A 102 26.31 -1.81 6.19
CA TRP A 102 25.45 -1.99 5.02
C TRP A 102 24.34 -3.03 5.25
N ILE A 103 24.70 -4.21 5.80
CA ILE A 103 23.75 -5.27 6.15
C ILE A 103 22.75 -4.79 7.21
N SER A 104 23.18 -3.95 8.14
CA SER A 104 22.33 -3.49 9.25
C SER A 104 21.47 -2.27 8.89
N SER A 105 21.89 -1.43 7.93
CA SER A 105 21.22 -0.17 7.57
C SER A 105 20.47 -0.26 6.24
N ALA A 106 21.19 -0.40 5.12
CA ALA A 106 20.62 -0.25 3.78
C ALA A 106 19.85 -1.50 3.32
N VAL A 107 20.39 -2.69 3.58
CA VAL A 107 19.76 -3.95 3.11
C VAL A 107 18.33 -4.12 3.64
N PRO A 108 18.03 -3.93 4.94
CA PRO A 108 16.67 -4.09 5.45
C PRO A 108 15.70 -3.11 4.78
N VAL A 109 16.12 -1.87 4.53
CA VAL A 109 15.29 -0.86 3.88
C VAL A 109 15.01 -1.22 2.42
N ILE A 110 16.01 -1.61 1.65
CA ILE A 110 15.84 -2.05 0.26
C ILE A 110 14.91 -3.27 0.18
N VAL A 111 15.05 -4.22 1.11
CA VAL A 111 14.18 -5.40 1.18
C VAL A 111 12.75 -5.02 1.55
N LEU A 112 12.54 -4.15 2.55
CA LEU A 112 11.20 -3.64 2.88
C LEU A 112 10.54 -2.95 1.69
N ARG A 113 11.28 -2.08 0.99
CA ARG A 113 10.80 -1.37 -0.20
C ARG A 113 10.36 -2.35 -1.27
N LYS A 114 11.16 -3.39 -1.55
CA LYS A 114 10.85 -4.42 -2.53
C LYS A 114 9.63 -5.27 -2.14
N VAL A 115 9.55 -5.72 -0.88
CA VAL A 115 8.52 -6.66 -0.42
C VAL A 115 7.16 -5.99 -0.27
N PHE A 116 7.14 -4.73 0.17
CA PHE A 116 5.90 -4.00 0.46
C PHE A 116 5.53 -2.95 -0.58
N LEU A 117 6.12 -3.01 -1.78
CA LEU A 117 5.75 -2.12 -2.88
C LEU A 117 4.30 -2.39 -3.32
N THR A 118 3.43 -1.38 -3.24
CA THR A 118 2.02 -1.47 -3.64
C THR A 118 1.74 -0.63 -4.88
N PRO A 119 0.90 -1.08 -5.83
CA PRO A 119 0.56 -0.30 -7.03
C PRO A 119 -0.25 0.95 -6.69
N GLN A 120 -1.16 0.85 -5.72
CA GLN A 120 -2.11 1.90 -5.41
C GLN A 120 -1.64 2.76 -4.23
N ARG A 121 -1.97 4.04 -4.31
CA ARG A 121 -1.81 4.96 -3.19
C ARG A 121 -2.85 4.72 -2.12
N THR A 122 -2.50 5.02 -0.87
CA THR A 122 -3.40 4.93 0.28
C THR A 122 -4.58 5.89 0.09
N ALA A 123 -5.79 5.34 0.02
CA ALA A 123 -7.07 6.05 -0.20
C ALA A 123 -7.54 6.93 0.97
N ALA A 124 -6.67 7.27 1.92
CA ALA A 124 -7.03 8.02 3.10
C ALA A 124 -7.12 9.53 2.83
N THR A 125 -8.18 10.16 3.35
CA THR A 125 -8.51 11.56 3.10
C THR A 125 -7.88 12.55 4.07
N SER A 126 -7.43 12.10 5.25
CA SER A 126 -6.80 12.95 6.27
C SER A 126 -5.53 12.30 6.84
N PRO A 127 -4.57 13.07 7.40
CA PRO A 127 -3.36 12.52 8.01
C PRO A 127 -3.64 11.49 9.10
N GLN A 128 -4.65 11.73 9.94
CA GLN A 128 -5.10 10.77 10.94
C GLN A 128 -5.59 9.46 10.30
N LYS A 129 -6.44 9.54 9.27
CA LYS A 129 -6.94 8.36 8.55
C LYS A 129 -5.80 7.63 7.84
N SER A 130 -4.83 8.37 7.27
CA SER A 130 -3.64 7.79 6.63
C SER A 130 -2.80 7.01 7.65
N LEU A 131 -2.57 7.58 8.83
CA LEU A 131 -1.84 6.88 9.89
C LEU A 131 -2.63 5.68 10.41
N ALA A 132 -3.94 5.81 10.63
CA ALA A 132 -4.77 4.71 11.08
C ALA A 132 -4.79 3.54 10.07
N ALA A 133 -4.93 3.87 8.78
CA ALA A 133 -4.85 2.91 7.68
C ALA A 133 -3.44 2.31 7.53
N ALA A 134 -2.38 3.07 7.81
CA ALA A 134 -1.03 2.53 7.84
C ALA A 134 -0.86 1.55 9.01
N LEU A 135 -1.27 1.92 10.22
CA LEU A 135 -1.11 1.09 11.43
C LEU A 135 -1.96 -0.19 11.41
N SER A 136 -3.07 -0.22 10.65
CA SER A 136 -3.87 -1.44 10.47
C SER A 136 -3.17 -2.47 9.58
N LYS A 137 -2.27 -2.05 8.68
CA LYS A 137 -1.51 -2.95 7.80
C LYS A 137 -0.46 -3.74 8.59
N SER A 138 -0.41 -5.05 8.37
CA SER A 138 0.64 -5.92 8.94
C SER A 138 2.04 -5.53 8.44
N SER A 139 2.14 -5.08 7.18
CA SER A 139 3.38 -4.59 6.58
C SER A 139 4.00 -3.43 7.35
N THR A 140 3.19 -2.49 7.85
CA THR A 140 3.67 -1.35 8.65
C THR A 140 4.26 -1.81 9.98
N LYS A 141 3.68 -2.84 10.61
CA LYS A 141 4.22 -3.43 11.84
C LYS A 141 5.57 -4.10 11.57
N THR A 142 5.67 -4.88 10.49
CA THR A 142 6.93 -5.49 10.07
C THR A 142 7.98 -4.45 9.71
N ALA A 143 7.59 -3.37 9.01
CA ALA A 143 8.47 -2.25 8.71
C ALA A 143 8.96 -1.55 9.99
N PHE A 144 8.08 -1.29 10.96
CA PHE A 144 8.46 -0.71 12.25
C PHE A 144 9.51 -1.55 12.97
N VAL A 145 9.26 -2.85 13.11
CA VAL A 145 10.19 -3.77 13.77
C VAL A 145 11.53 -3.79 13.03
N THR A 146 11.51 -3.82 11.70
CA THR A 146 12.72 -3.83 10.88
C THR A 146 13.53 -2.53 11.03
N TYR A 147 12.88 -1.35 10.97
CA TYR A 147 13.55 -0.07 11.22
C TYR A 147 14.07 0.03 12.66
N ALA A 148 13.32 -0.44 13.65
CA ALA A 148 13.74 -0.44 15.05
C ALA A 148 14.97 -1.34 15.27
N LEU A 149 14.96 -2.57 14.73
CA LEU A 149 16.09 -3.49 14.81
C LEU A 149 17.32 -2.95 14.07
N SER A 150 17.13 -2.38 12.88
CA SER A 150 18.18 -1.70 12.11
C SER A 150 18.80 -0.55 12.92
N ALA A 151 17.99 0.33 13.50
CA ALA A 151 18.48 1.48 14.27
C ALA A 151 19.20 1.06 15.56
N VAL A 152 18.69 0.02 16.25
CA VAL A 152 19.36 -0.58 17.43
C VAL A 152 20.70 -1.19 17.04
N ALA A 153 20.76 -1.92 15.92
CA ALA A 153 22.02 -2.49 15.41
C ALA A 153 23.04 -1.39 15.09
N LEU A 154 22.63 -0.28 14.48
CA LEU A 154 23.52 0.84 14.18
C LEU A 154 24.06 1.52 15.44
N ALA A 155 23.21 1.73 16.45
CA ALA A 155 23.68 2.21 17.75
C ALA A 155 24.69 1.23 18.37
N PHE A 156 24.44 -0.07 18.31
CA PHE A 156 25.37 -1.07 18.82
C PHE A 156 26.71 -1.07 18.08
N ILE A 157 26.69 -1.06 16.74
CA ILE A 157 27.89 -0.96 15.90
C ILE A 157 28.72 0.26 16.28
N HIS A 158 28.09 1.43 16.42
CA HIS A 158 28.78 2.64 16.84
C HIS A 158 29.41 2.51 18.23
N THR A 159 28.70 1.90 19.19
CA THR A 159 29.27 1.70 20.52
C THR A 159 30.50 0.80 20.51
N VAL A 160 30.45 -0.31 19.75
CA VAL A 160 31.57 -1.25 19.61
C VAL A 160 32.76 -0.58 18.92
N GLN A 161 32.54 0.08 17.79
CA GLN A 161 33.62 0.72 17.03
C GLN A 161 34.30 1.85 17.81
N SER A 162 33.51 2.64 18.55
CA SER A 162 34.08 3.76 19.29
C SER A 162 34.96 3.39 20.48
N GLY A 163 34.86 2.17 20.99
CA GLY A 163 35.58 1.72 22.17
C GLY A 163 35.29 2.51 23.46
N ASP A 164 34.31 3.42 23.47
CA ASP A 164 34.07 4.31 24.61
C ASP A 164 33.49 3.51 25.80
N PRO A 165 34.24 3.36 26.92
CA PRO A 165 33.76 2.61 28.07
C PRO A 165 32.54 3.26 28.72
N ARG A 166 32.22 4.52 28.40
CA ARG A 166 31.03 5.22 28.90
C ARG A 166 29.77 4.89 28.12
N LEU A 167 29.86 4.09 27.06
CA LEU A 167 28.72 3.61 26.26
C LEU A 167 28.52 2.09 26.33
N SER A 168 29.24 1.39 27.21
CA SER A 168 28.99 -0.03 27.45
C SER A 168 27.56 -0.26 27.95
N LEU A 169 26.98 -1.42 27.62
CA LEU A 169 25.62 -1.82 28.03
C LEU A 169 25.43 -1.71 29.54
N PHE A 170 26.42 -2.18 30.30
CA PHE A 170 26.46 -2.10 31.74
C PHE A 170 27.45 -1.05 32.23
N VAL A 171 27.13 -0.41 33.35
CA VAL A 171 28.03 0.52 34.04
C VAL A 171 29.16 -0.30 34.66
N LYS A 172 30.41 0.06 34.35
CA LYS A 172 31.61 -0.52 34.98
C LYS A 172 31.75 -0.01 36.43
N SER A 173 30.86 -0.45 37.32
CA SER A 173 30.90 -0.14 38.75
C SER A 173 31.29 -1.37 39.55
N LYS A 174 32.29 -1.24 40.43
CA LYS A 174 32.72 -2.33 41.34
C LYS A 174 31.58 -2.79 42.26
N LYS A 175 30.69 -1.88 42.66
CA LYS A 175 29.62 -2.17 43.63
C LYS A 175 28.37 -2.80 42.98
N HIS A 176 28.08 -2.39 41.75
CA HIS A 176 26.86 -2.81 41.04
C HIS A 176 27.15 -3.02 39.55
N PRO A 177 27.76 -4.15 39.16
CA PRO A 177 28.19 -4.41 37.78
C PRO A 177 27.01 -4.62 36.81
N GLN A 178 25.82 -4.94 37.32
CA GLN A 178 24.63 -5.22 36.51
C GLN A 178 23.81 -3.96 36.16
N TYR A 179 24.21 -2.76 36.60
CA TYR A 179 23.46 -1.55 36.29
C TYR A 179 23.52 -1.22 34.80
N LEU A 180 22.36 -1.02 34.19
CA LEU A 180 22.29 -0.58 32.79
C LEU A 180 22.81 0.84 32.65
N ASN A 181 23.53 1.10 31.57
CA ASN A 181 24.07 2.42 31.33
C ASN A 181 23.02 3.36 30.73
N GLY A 182 22.72 4.45 31.45
CA GLY A 182 21.77 5.47 31.01
C GLY A 182 22.11 6.12 29.68
N ARG A 183 23.41 6.30 29.38
CA ARG A 183 23.85 6.87 28.11
C ARG A 183 23.56 5.91 26.97
N PHE A 184 23.85 4.63 27.15
CA PHE A 184 23.50 3.61 26.16
C PHE A 184 21.99 3.56 25.92
N LEU A 185 21.18 3.48 26.98
CA LEU A 185 19.72 3.45 26.86
C LEU A 185 19.15 4.71 26.18
N PHE A 186 19.69 5.89 26.47
CA PHE A 186 19.30 7.13 25.79
C PHE A 186 19.64 7.08 24.30
N LEU A 187 20.81 6.56 23.93
CA LEU A 187 21.21 6.42 22.52
C LEU A 187 20.25 5.48 21.78
N ILE A 188 19.92 4.33 22.37
CA ILE A 188 18.94 3.38 21.84
C ILE A 188 17.56 4.04 21.71
N LEU A 189 17.08 4.74 22.74
CA LEU A 189 15.79 5.42 22.68
C LEU A 189 15.76 6.49 21.58
N THR A 190 16.84 7.24 21.41
CA THR A 190 16.97 8.23 20.33
C THR A 190 16.85 7.57 18.96
N GLN A 191 17.51 6.43 18.77
CA GLN A 191 17.39 5.64 17.54
C GLN A 191 15.96 5.11 17.32
N LEU A 192 15.29 4.63 18.37
CA LEU A 192 13.90 4.15 18.27
C LEU A 192 12.92 5.28 17.93
N VAL A 193 13.10 6.47 18.51
CA VAL A 193 12.29 7.64 18.18
C VAL A 193 12.56 8.10 16.74
N ALA A 194 13.82 8.07 16.29
CA ALA A 194 14.16 8.34 14.89
C ALA A 194 13.50 7.33 13.96
N ALA A 195 13.53 6.03 14.28
CA ALA A 195 12.88 4.96 13.54
C ALA A 195 11.36 5.15 13.45
N ALA A 196 10.69 5.47 14.57
CA ALA A 196 9.26 5.74 14.62
C ALA A 196 8.90 6.99 13.78
N SER A 197 9.70 8.05 13.88
CA SER A 197 9.49 9.29 13.13
C SER A 197 9.68 9.08 11.62
N PHE A 198 10.69 8.28 11.24
CA PHE A 198 10.94 7.90 9.86
C PHE A 198 9.80 7.09 9.27
N LEU A 199 9.32 6.06 10.00
CA LEU A 199 8.17 5.26 9.57
C LEU A 199 6.90 6.11 9.45
N LEU A 200 6.63 7.01 10.39
CA LEU A 200 5.50 7.92 10.35
C LEU A 200 5.56 8.78 9.09
N ARG A 201 6.72 9.39 8.81
CA ARG A 201 6.92 10.18 7.60
C ARG A 201 6.76 9.36 6.33
N ASN A 202 7.30 8.15 6.27
CA ASN A 202 7.16 7.26 5.12
C ASN A 202 5.73 6.78 4.91
N SER A 203 4.97 6.58 5.99
CA SER A 203 3.55 6.25 5.93
C SER A 203 2.71 7.43 5.42
N LEU A 204 3.00 8.64 5.89
CA LEU A 204 2.31 9.86 5.45
C LEU A 204 2.65 10.25 3.99
N ARG A 205 3.88 9.98 3.55
CA ARG A 205 4.31 10.15 2.14
C ARG A 205 3.91 8.98 1.26
N ASP A 206 3.27 7.96 1.83
CA ASP A 206 2.87 6.74 1.15
C ASP A 206 4.02 6.12 0.34
N ARG A 207 5.21 6.10 0.94
CA ARG A 207 6.44 5.82 0.20
C ARG A 207 6.40 4.45 -0.43
N PHE A 208 5.78 3.47 0.25
CA PHE A 208 5.55 2.09 -0.23
C PHE A 208 4.65 1.99 -1.46
N ALA A 209 3.95 3.05 -1.87
CA ALA A 209 3.24 3.07 -3.14
C ALA A 209 4.20 3.31 -4.32
N PHE A 210 3.93 2.63 -5.44
CA PHE A 210 4.65 2.82 -6.69
C PHE A 210 4.44 4.26 -7.18
N ARG A 211 5.54 4.94 -7.48
CA ARG A 211 5.49 6.25 -8.10
C ARG A 211 5.45 6.08 -9.60
N TRP A 212 4.31 6.42 -10.16
CA TRP A 212 4.08 6.49 -11.60
C TRP A 212 4.86 7.65 -12.17
N ILE A 213 6.14 7.42 -12.44
CA ILE A 213 7.05 8.47 -12.92
C ILE A 213 6.69 8.74 -14.37
N GLY A 214 6.14 9.93 -14.66
CA GLY A 214 6.06 10.40 -16.03
C GLY A 214 7.46 10.25 -16.63
N MET A 215 7.62 9.42 -17.65
CA MET A 215 8.90 9.10 -18.31
C MET A 215 9.63 10.32 -18.92
N SER A 216 9.17 11.54 -18.60
CA SER A 216 9.77 12.83 -18.90
C SER A 216 10.57 13.44 -17.74
N SER A 217 10.61 12.83 -16.55
CA SER A 217 11.51 13.30 -15.50
C SER A 217 12.94 13.10 -15.96
N GLY A 218 13.69 14.21 -16.08
CA GLY A 218 15.08 14.21 -16.51
C GLY A 218 15.93 13.20 -15.70
N LYS A 219 17.06 12.78 -16.28
CA LYS A 219 17.96 11.81 -15.64
C LYS A 219 18.18 12.21 -14.17
N PRO A 220 17.89 11.34 -13.20
CA PRO A 220 18.08 11.66 -11.79
C PRO A 220 19.55 12.06 -11.60
N VAL A 221 19.76 13.23 -11.01
CA VAL A 221 21.10 13.69 -10.69
C VAL A 221 21.38 13.15 -9.30
N LEU A 222 21.96 11.94 -9.24
CA LEU A 222 22.24 11.20 -8.00
C LEU A 222 22.82 12.10 -6.89
N PHE A 223 23.69 13.04 -7.25
CA PHE A 223 24.26 13.99 -6.30
C PHE A 223 23.22 14.91 -5.64
N LEU A 224 22.28 15.46 -6.42
CA LEU A 224 21.21 16.32 -5.91
C LEU A 224 20.25 15.53 -5.00
N ASP A 225 19.93 14.29 -5.38
CA ASP A 225 19.05 13.42 -4.59
C ASP A 225 19.71 13.01 -3.28
N LEU A 226 21.01 12.70 -3.29
CA LEU A 226 21.80 12.45 -2.08
C LEU A 226 21.92 13.70 -1.20
N PHE A 227 22.07 14.88 -1.80
CA PHE A 227 22.10 16.14 -1.05
C PHE A 227 20.73 16.43 -0.40
N LEU A 228 19.63 16.17 -1.11
CA LEU A 228 18.30 16.30 -0.55
C LEU A 228 18.08 15.28 0.58
N ALA A 229 18.51 14.03 0.40
CA ALA A 229 18.47 13.00 1.43
C ALA A 229 19.27 13.41 2.68
N PHE A 230 20.43 14.04 2.50
CA PHE A 230 21.24 14.62 3.57
C PHE A 230 20.45 15.69 4.34
N MET A 231 19.91 16.69 3.65
CA MET A 231 19.19 17.80 4.28
C MET A 231 17.93 17.32 5.02
N VAL A 232 17.16 16.45 4.38
CA VAL A 232 15.95 15.87 4.97
C VAL A 232 16.29 15.06 6.23
N SER A 233 17.37 14.29 6.20
CA SER A 233 17.83 13.51 7.36
C SER A 233 18.28 14.41 8.51
N ALA A 234 19.04 15.48 8.21
CA ALA A 234 19.49 16.46 9.20
C ALA A 234 18.30 17.17 9.89
N VAL A 235 17.31 17.61 9.12
CA VAL A 235 16.10 18.23 9.68
C VAL A 235 15.30 17.21 10.51
N SER A 236 15.14 15.98 10.00
CA SER A 236 14.36 14.93 10.67
C SER A 236 14.95 14.54 12.03
N ILE A 237 16.27 14.34 12.13
CA ILE A 237 16.88 14.01 13.42
C ILE A 237 16.87 15.21 14.37
N THR A 238 17.03 16.43 13.86
CA THR A 238 16.96 17.66 14.67
C THR A 238 15.58 17.84 15.29
N ALA A 239 14.52 17.48 14.57
CA ALA A 239 13.15 17.46 15.09
C ALA A 239 12.87 16.28 16.04
N ALA A 240 13.44 15.10 15.77
CA ALA A 240 13.21 13.88 16.57
C ALA A 240 13.96 13.88 17.91
N LEU A 241 15.11 14.55 18.00
CA LEU A 241 15.97 14.50 19.18
C LEU A 241 15.35 15.15 20.44
N PRO A 242 14.70 16.33 20.37
CA PRO A 242 13.94 16.86 21.50
C PRO A 242 12.84 15.90 21.98
N LEU A 243 12.15 15.22 21.07
CA LEU A 243 11.14 14.21 21.41
C LEU A 243 11.76 13.02 22.14
N ALA A 244 12.96 12.57 21.74
CA ALA A 244 13.67 11.52 22.46
C ALA A 244 14.10 11.98 23.87
N CYS A 245 14.55 13.23 24.02
CA CYS A 245 14.88 13.83 25.31
C CYS A 245 13.68 13.90 26.26
N THR A 246 12.53 14.38 25.77
CA THR A 246 11.32 14.48 26.57
C THR A 246 10.80 13.09 26.93
N LEU A 247 10.77 12.15 25.98
CA LEU A 247 10.36 10.78 26.23
C LEU A 247 11.26 10.08 27.27
N PHE A 248 12.59 10.24 27.16
CA PHE A 248 13.52 9.71 28.16
C PHE A 248 13.26 10.29 29.55
N GLY A 249 13.03 11.61 29.61
CA GLY A 249 12.64 12.32 30.82
C GLY A 249 11.38 11.75 31.45
N LEU A 250 10.32 11.62 30.67
CA LEU A 250 9.02 11.10 31.11
C LEU A 250 9.09 9.63 31.52
N VAL A 251 9.80 8.79 30.77
CA VAL A 251 10.00 7.38 31.14
C VAL A 251 10.71 7.27 32.49
N ARG A 252 11.73 8.08 32.73
CA ARG A 252 12.47 8.07 33.99
C ARG A 252 11.67 8.67 35.15
N MET A 253 10.91 9.74 34.92
CA MET A 253 10.18 10.46 35.98
C MET A 253 8.82 9.85 36.33
N LEU A 254 8.11 9.30 35.35
CA LEU A 254 6.73 8.82 35.53
C LEU A 254 6.65 7.30 35.43
N VAL A 255 7.15 6.74 34.33
CA VAL A 255 6.97 5.30 34.04
C VAL A 255 7.75 4.46 35.03
N LEU A 256 9.03 4.77 35.27
CA LEU A 256 9.87 3.97 36.15
C LEU A 256 9.34 3.96 37.61
N PRO A 257 9.01 5.08 38.26
CA PRO A 257 8.43 5.03 39.61
C PRO A 257 7.11 4.27 39.69
N VAL A 258 6.26 4.36 38.66
CA VAL A 258 5.00 3.60 38.60
C VAL A 258 5.27 2.10 38.47
N LEU A 259 6.21 1.68 37.61
CA LEU A 259 6.61 0.28 37.49
C LEU A 259 7.16 -0.27 38.81
N TYR A 260 7.85 0.55 39.60
CA TYR A 260 8.35 0.15 40.92
C TYR A 260 7.27 0.03 42.01
N LYS A 261 6.05 0.51 41.77
CA LYS A 261 4.90 0.30 42.66
C LYS A 261 4.15 -1.00 42.37
N LEU A 262 4.39 -1.65 41.22
CA LEU A 262 3.76 -2.92 40.89
C LEU A 262 4.37 -4.06 41.73
N PRO A 263 3.58 -5.03 42.20
CA PRO A 263 4.13 -6.18 42.90
C PRO A 263 5.03 -7.01 41.97
N PHE A 264 6.07 -7.64 42.53
CA PHE A 264 7.06 -8.48 41.84
C PHE A 264 7.99 -7.81 40.82
N LEU A 265 7.55 -6.76 40.10
CA LEU A 265 8.36 -6.10 39.08
C LEU A 265 9.65 -5.43 39.61
N PRO A 266 9.67 -4.82 40.82
CA PRO A 266 10.90 -4.32 41.43
C PRO A 266 11.97 -5.39 41.63
N LEU A 267 11.60 -6.65 41.90
CA LEU A 267 12.57 -7.73 42.11
C LEU A 267 13.43 -7.93 40.87
N PHE A 268 12.82 -7.82 39.68
CA PHE A 268 13.50 -7.97 38.40
C PHE A 268 14.16 -6.67 37.91
N LEU A 269 13.53 -5.51 38.12
CA LEU A 269 14.03 -4.22 37.59
C LEU A 269 15.13 -3.59 38.45
N ARG A 270 15.09 -3.77 39.78
CA ARG A 270 16.02 -3.16 40.74
C ARG A 270 17.50 -3.47 40.48
N PRO A 271 17.93 -4.69 40.13
CA PRO A 271 19.33 -4.96 39.83
C PRO A 271 19.85 -4.21 38.59
N PHE A 272 18.98 -3.70 37.71
CA PHE A 272 19.38 -3.03 36.47
C PHE A 272 19.16 -1.52 36.50
N THR A 273 18.06 -1.06 37.10
CA THR A 273 17.53 0.30 36.90
C THR A 273 17.41 1.15 38.17
N ALA A 274 17.76 0.62 39.36
CA ALA A 274 17.55 1.32 40.62
C ALA A 274 18.26 2.68 40.71
N HIS A 275 19.41 2.83 40.06
CA HIS A 275 20.15 4.08 40.04
C HIS A 275 19.46 5.20 39.23
N PHE A 276 18.56 4.86 38.28
CA PHE A 276 17.80 5.86 37.52
C PHE A 276 16.78 6.59 38.39
N LEU A 277 16.29 5.97 39.46
CA LEU A 277 15.37 6.61 40.40
C LEU A 277 16.05 7.69 41.27
N ARG A 278 17.39 7.72 41.28
CA ARG A 278 18.19 8.69 42.04
C ARG A 278 18.82 9.71 41.09
N GLY A 279 18.77 10.99 41.44
CA GLY A 279 19.46 12.06 40.70
C GLY A 279 18.60 13.30 40.42
N PRO A 280 19.23 14.39 39.94
CA PRO A 280 18.53 15.64 39.62
C PRO A 280 17.54 15.46 38.47
N TYR A 281 16.57 16.38 38.38
CA TYR A 281 15.52 16.36 37.36
C TYR A 281 16.06 16.14 35.94
N THR A 282 15.70 14.98 35.37
CA THR A 282 16.12 14.45 34.06
C THR A 282 15.92 15.41 32.89
N LEU A 283 14.96 16.34 32.98
CA LEU A 283 14.67 17.31 31.92
C LEU A 283 15.80 18.34 31.72
N SER A 284 16.66 18.54 32.72
CA SER A 284 17.85 19.41 32.62
C SER A 284 19.09 18.71 32.03
N LEU A 285 19.06 17.37 31.89
CA LEU A 285 20.20 16.57 31.43
C LEU A 285 20.68 16.89 30.00
N PRO A 286 19.81 17.22 29.01
CA PRO A 286 20.27 17.53 27.66
C PRO A 286 21.25 18.71 27.63
N PHE A 287 21.01 19.74 28.45
CA PHE A 287 21.83 20.95 28.52
C PHE A 287 23.19 20.71 29.19
N ARG A 288 23.31 19.68 30.05
CA ARG A 288 24.57 19.33 30.73
C ARG A 288 25.44 18.35 29.93
N HIS A 289 24.87 17.72 28.90
CA HIS A 289 25.52 16.65 28.14
C HIS A 289 25.51 16.92 26.62
N LEU A 290 25.82 18.17 26.22
CA LEU A 290 25.81 18.61 24.82
C LEU A 290 26.69 17.74 23.90
N ALA A 291 27.89 17.33 24.34
CA ALA A 291 28.76 16.47 23.54
C ALA A 291 28.13 15.09 23.26
N PHE A 292 27.42 14.53 24.25
CA PHE A 292 26.70 13.27 24.08
C PHE A 292 25.45 13.45 23.22
N LEU A 293 24.77 14.60 23.33
CA LEU A 293 23.65 14.97 22.48
C LEU A 293 24.06 15.10 21.01
N GLY A 294 25.18 15.76 20.74
CA GLY A 294 25.78 15.85 19.39
C GLY A 294 26.17 14.48 18.85
N ARG A 295 26.69 13.59 19.70
CA ARG A 295 26.97 12.21 19.32
C ARG A 295 25.69 11.42 19.00
N ALA A 296 24.63 11.55 19.80
CA ALA A 296 23.35 10.91 19.54
C ALA A 296 22.70 11.45 18.25
N TRP A 297 22.79 12.76 18.01
CA TRP A 297 22.38 13.42 16.77
C TRP A 297 23.12 12.83 15.57
N PHE A 298 24.44 12.69 15.65
CA PHE A 298 25.24 12.19 14.52
C PHE A 298 24.92 10.72 14.17
N VAL A 299 24.73 9.86 15.19
CA VAL A 299 24.32 8.47 14.95
C VAL A 299 22.92 8.43 14.33
N GLY A 300 21.96 9.21 14.86
CA GLY A 300 20.62 9.30 14.31
C GLY A 300 20.60 9.87 12.89
N PHE A 301 21.40 10.91 12.63
CA PHE A 301 21.62 11.49 11.32
C PHE A 301 22.12 10.43 10.34
N THR A 302 23.15 9.68 10.71
CA THR A 302 23.72 8.64 9.84
C THR A 302 22.69 7.55 9.54
N THR A 303 21.94 7.09 10.54
CA THR A 303 20.86 6.11 10.35
C THR A 303 19.82 6.60 9.35
N LEU A 304 19.27 7.81 9.56
CA LEU A 304 18.25 8.38 8.68
C LEU A 304 18.79 8.66 7.27
N PHE A 305 20.03 9.13 7.16
CA PHE A 305 20.68 9.41 5.87
C PHE A 305 20.88 8.15 5.05
N LEU A 306 21.38 7.05 5.65
CA LEU A 306 21.57 5.79 4.94
C LEU A 306 20.22 5.20 4.50
N TRP A 307 19.18 5.32 5.32
CA TRP A 307 17.83 4.89 4.92
C TRP A 307 17.26 5.75 3.80
N GLU A 308 17.33 7.08 3.90
CA GLU A 308 16.86 7.99 2.85
C GLU A 308 17.59 7.75 1.54
N ALA A 309 18.92 7.65 1.58
CA ALA A 309 19.73 7.40 0.40
C ALA A 309 19.37 6.06 -0.26
N ALA A 310 19.21 4.99 0.53
CA ALA A 310 18.78 3.69 0.02
C ALA A 310 17.38 3.75 -0.61
N GLU A 311 16.44 4.49 -0.02
CA GLU A 311 15.12 4.69 -0.60
C GLU A 311 15.16 5.52 -1.89
N THR A 312 15.99 6.57 -1.96
CA THR A 312 16.16 7.37 -3.20
C THR A 312 16.77 6.56 -4.33
N MET A 313 17.83 5.77 -4.06
CA MET A 313 18.44 4.88 -5.06
C MET A 313 17.44 3.83 -5.57
N PHE A 314 16.53 3.36 -4.70
CA PHE A 314 15.47 2.43 -5.11
C PHE A 314 14.40 3.12 -5.97
N ASP A 315 14.04 4.37 -5.67
CA ASP A 315 13.10 5.15 -6.48
C ASP A 315 13.70 5.42 -7.88
N ASP A 316 14.99 5.76 -7.98
CA ASP A 316 15.71 5.93 -9.25
C ASP A 316 15.73 4.65 -10.09
N MET A 317 15.88 3.50 -9.44
CA MET A 317 15.84 2.18 -10.09
C MET A 317 14.48 1.90 -10.75
N LEU A 318 13.39 2.32 -10.10
CA LEU A 318 12.03 2.19 -10.62
C LEU A 318 11.69 3.24 -11.68
N ALA A 319 12.35 4.40 -11.64
CA ALA A 319 12.22 5.48 -12.62
C ALA A 319 12.73 5.12 -14.01
N GLU A 320 13.75 4.27 -14.07
CA GLU A 320 14.44 3.92 -15.32
C GLU A 320 13.47 3.16 -16.27
N PRO A 321 13.32 3.58 -17.55
CA PRO A 321 12.41 2.93 -18.49
C PRO A 321 12.84 1.48 -18.75
N VAL A 322 11.90 0.53 -18.73
CA VAL A 322 12.18 -0.90 -19.00
C VAL A 322 11.94 -1.18 -20.48
N ASP A 323 12.97 -1.69 -21.18
CA ASP A 323 12.89 -2.08 -22.59
C ASP A 323 13.03 -3.61 -22.71
N VAL A 324 11.95 -4.30 -23.09
CA VAL A 324 11.81 -5.77 -23.11
C VAL A 324 11.17 -6.28 -24.42
N GLY A 325 10.40 -5.44 -25.12
CA GLY A 325 9.65 -5.76 -26.34
C GLY A 325 10.45 -5.77 -27.64
N ALA A 326 11.77 -5.58 -27.63
CA ALA A 326 12.58 -5.78 -28.84
C ALA A 326 12.92 -7.28 -29.01
N PRO A 327 12.73 -7.90 -30.20
CA PRO A 327 12.41 -7.30 -31.51
C PRO A 327 10.91 -7.33 -31.91
N SER A 328 9.97 -7.75 -31.06
CA SER A 328 8.55 -7.89 -31.41
C SER A 328 7.64 -7.30 -30.33
N PRO A 329 6.60 -6.51 -30.67
CA PRO A 329 5.72 -5.87 -29.69
C PRO A 329 4.71 -6.84 -29.05
N ILE A 330 4.65 -8.11 -29.48
CA ILE A 330 3.67 -9.10 -29.01
C ILE A 330 3.75 -9.36 -27.48
N PRO A 331 4.95 -9.53 -26.87
CA PRO A 331 5.07 -9.68 -25.42
C PRO A 331 4.53 -8.48 -24.64
N LEU A 332 4.58 -7.26 -25.21
CA LEU A 332 4.02 -6.06 -24.57
C LEU A 332 2.49 -6.14 -24.49
N VAL A 333 1.84 -6.62 -25.54
CA VAL A 333 0.38 -6.82 -25.53
C VAL A 333 -0.02 -7.91 -24.53
N SER A 334 0.81 -8.95 -24.39
CA SER A 334 0.65 -9.92 -23.29
C SER A 334 0.80 -9.25 -21.93
N GLY A 335 1.80 -8.37 -21.74
CA GLY A 335 2.03 -7.61 -20.52
C GLY A 335 0.86 -6.71 -20.09
N ILE A 336 0.13 -6.14 -21.05
CA ILE A 336 -1.09 -5.34 -20.80
C ILE A 336 -2.20 -6.18 -20.12
N ALA A 337 -2.22 -7.49 -20.39
CA ALA A 337 -3.15 -8.42 -19.77
C ALA A 337 -2.66 -8.97 -18.40
N SER A 338 -1.52 -8.51 -17.87
CA SER A 338 -1.04 -8.91 -16.54
C SER A 338 -2.04 -8.54 -15.44
N THR A 339 -2.05 -9.28 -14.33
CA THR A 339 -2.88 -8.95 -13.16
C THR A 339 -2.28 -7.80 -12.34
N ASP A 340 -0.96 -7.61 -12.40
CA ASP A 340 -0.24 -6.58 -11.65
C ASP A 340 -0.28 -5.24 -12.39
N PRO A 341 -0.87 -4.17 -11.81
CA PRO A 341 -0.91 -2.85 -12.43
C PRO A 341 0.48 -2.26 -12.72
N ILE A 342 1.51 -2.62 -11.95
CA ILE A 342 2.89 -2.17 -12.19
C ILE A 342 3.43 -2.79 -13.49
N MET A 343 3.14 -4.07 -13.74
CA MET A 343 3.54 -4.72 -14.98
C MET A 343 2.80 -4.14 -16.19
N LYS A 344 1.50 -3.84 -16.04
CA LYS A 344 0.75 -3.11 -17.07
C LYS A 344 1.39 -1.77 -17.40
N TYR A 345 1.83 -1.04 -16.37
CA TYR A 345 2.52 0.23 -16.57
C TYR A 345 3.73 0.10 -17.47
N PHE A 346 4.65 -0.82 -17.14
CA PHE A 346 5.86 -1.03 -17.93
C PHE A 346 5.53 -1.43 -19.37
N ALA A 347 4.52 -2.27 -19.56
CA ALA A 347 4.07 -2.65 -20.90
C ALA A 347 3.56 -1.45 -21.71
N TYR A 348 2.67 -0.62 -21.16
CA TYR A 348 2.16 0.57 -21.84
C TYR A 348 3.23 1.65 -22.04
N ALA A 349 4.11 1.83 -21.05
CA ALA A 349 5.22 2.76 -21.08
C ALA A 349 6.20 2.45 -22.22
N GLU A 350 6.58 1.18 -22.34
CA GLU A 350 7.41 0.72 -23.45
C GLU A 350 6.68 0.80 -24.78
N LEU A 351 5.40 0.39 -24.82
CA LEU A 351 4.59 0.44 -26.02
C LEU A 351 4.47 1.89 -26.54
N ARG A 352 4.36 2.89 -25.66
CA ARG A 352 4.39 4.32 -26.02
C ARG A 352 5.66 4.72 -26.78
N LYS A 353 6.82 4.23 -26.35
CA LYS A 353 8.12 4.51 -26.98
C LYS A 353 8.26 3.78 -28.32
N MET A 354 7.91 2.50 -28.36
CA MET A 354 8.01 1.66 -29.55
C MET A 354 7.04 2.10 -30.66
N THR A 355 5.79 2.39 -30.29
CA THR A 355 4.75 2.83 -31.22
C THR A 355 4.93 4.26 -31.69
N ALA A 356 5.74 5.08 -31.01
CA ALA A 356 6.14 6.38 -31.57
C ALA A 356 7.20 6.24 -32.66
N SER A 357 8.09 5.25 -32.56
CA SER A 357 9.35 5.23 -33.32
C SER A 357 9.37 4.27 -34.52
N SER A 358 8.60 3.18 -34.50
CA SER A 358 8.70 2.11 -35.52
C SER A 358 7.35 1.81 -36.20
N VAL A 359 7.28 2.11 -37.50
CA VAL A 359 6.15 1.73 -38.38
C VAL A 359 5.99 0.21 -38.43
N ALA A 360 7.09 -0.54 -38.54
CA ALA A 360 7.07 -1.99 -38.63
C ALA A 360 6.40 -2.63 -37.39
N HIS A 361 6.71 -2.14 -36.18
CA HIS A 361 6.08 -2.64 -34.97
C HIS A 361 4.57 -2.34 -34.94
N ARG A 362 4.14 -1.15 -35.39
CA ARG A 362 2.70 -0.83 -35.48
C ARG A 362 1.98 -1.72 -36.49
N GLN A 363 2.56 -1.93 -37.67
CA GLN A 363 2.03 -2.83 -38.69
C GLN A 363 1.91 -4.28 -38.20
N THR A 364 2.86 -4.78 -37.39
CA THR A 364 2.75 -6.13 -36.79
C THR A 364 1.55 -6.25 -35.84
N LEU A 365 1.17 -5.17 -35.15
CA LEU A 365 0.01 -5.15 -34.25
C LEU A 365 -1.31 -5.07 -35.04
N PHE A 366 -1.33 -4.38 -36.18
CA PHE A 366 -2.50 -4.24 -37.04
C PHE A 366 -2.77 -5.47 -37.92
N GLY A 367 -1.70 -6.13 -38.37
CA GLY A 367 -1.73 -7.20 -39.38
C GLY A 367 -2.15 -8.59 -38.89
N ASP A 368 -2.36 -8.78 -37.58
CA ASP A 368 -2.78 -10.08 -37.04
C ASP A 368 -4.27 -10.34 -37.34
N GLN A 369 -4.53 -11.17 -38.36
CA GLN A 369 -5.89 -11.57 -38.76
C GLN A 369 -6.24 -13.02 -38.41
N ASN A 370 -5.23 -13.87 -38.24
CA ASN A 370 -5.43 -15.32 -38.14
C ASN A 370 -5.90 -15.75 -36.74
N ASN A 371 -5.75 -14.87 -35.76
CA ASN A 371 -6.01 -15.15 -34.37
C ASN A 371 -7.31 -14.50 -33.89
N ILE A 372 -8.13 -15.23 -33.11
CA ILE A 372 -9.34 -14.69 -32.48
C ILE A 372 -9.28 -14.96 -30.97
N PRO A 373 -9.19 -13.92 -30.11
CA PRO A 373 -9.06 -12.50 -30.45
C PRO A 373 -7.69 -12.19 -31.07
N ASN A 374 -7.63 -11.26 -32.02
CA ASN A 374 -6.37 -10.80 -32.58
C ASN A 374 -5.61 -9.91 -31.58
N VAL A 375 -4.33 -9.66 -31.85
CA VAL A 375 -3.46 -8.83 -31.01
C VAL A 375 -4.05 -7.42 -30.80
N TRP A 376 -4.54 -6.76 -31.86
CA TRP A 376 -5.22 -5.46 -31.76
C TRP A 376 -6.49 -5.51 -30.89
N GLY A 377 -7.37 -6.48 -31.11
CA GLY A 377 -8.61 -6.61 -30.36
C GLY A 377 -8.36 -6.89 -28.87
N THR A 378 -7.31 -7.64 -28.55
CA THR A 378 -6.87 -7.83 -27.15
C THR A 378 -6.36 -6.52 -26.56
N PHE A 379 -5.50 -5.80 -27.29
CA PHE A 379 -4.99 -4.49 -26.88
C PHE A 379 -6.11 -3.49 -26.58
N VAL A 380 -7.06 -3.31 -27.50
CA VAL A 380 -8.20 -2.38 -27.33
C VAL A 380 -9.09 -2.82 -26.18
N ARG A 381 -9.41 -4.12 -26.09
CA ARG A 381 -10.27 -4.63 -25.01
C ARG A 381 -9.65 -4.35 -23.64
N GLU A 382 -8.39 -4.71 -23.42
CA GLU A 382 -7.74 -4.50 -22.13
C GLU A 382 -7.55 -3.00 -21.81
N SER A 383 -7.27 -2.17 -22.82
CA SER A 383 -7.19 -0.71 -22.66
C SER A 383 -8.52 -0.11 -22.20
N LEU A 384 -9.61 -0.44 -22.90
CA LEU A 384 -10.94 0.09 -22.59
C LEU A 384 -11.52 -0.50 -21.31
N LEU A 385 -11.18 -1.75 -20.95
CA LEU A 385 -11.57 -2.33 -19.66
C LEU A 385 -10.88 -1.64 -18.49
N LEU A 386 -9.62 -1.24 -18.65
CA LEU A 386 -8.89 -0.48 -17.64
C LEU A 386 -9.53 0.90 -17.46
N LEU A 387 -9.62 1.69 -18.54
CA LEU A 387 -10.24 3.03 -18.51
C LEU A 387 -11.69 2.99 -18.04
N GLY A 388 -12.44 1.95 -18.41
CA GLY A 388 -13.82 1.75 -17.98
C GLY A 388 -13.96 1.52 -16.48
N LYS A 389 -13.01 0.80 -15.84
CA LYS A 389 -13.01 0.61 -14.38
C LYS A 389 -12.76 1.93 -13.65
N ASP A 390 -11.79 2.70 -14.11
CA ASP A 390 -11.46 4.00 -13.50
C ASP A 390 -12.55 5.05 -13.75
N TYR A 391 -13.18 5.03 -14.93
CA TYR A 391 -14.40 5.80 -15.21
C TYR A 391 -15.53 5.46 -14.22
N GLN A 392 -15.84 4.16 -14.01
CA GLN A 392 -16.87 3.75 -13.05
C GLN A 392 -16.53 4.14 -11.62
N ARG A 393 -15.24 4.08 -11.25
CA ARG A 393 -14.76 4.52 -9.93
C ARG A 393 -14.91 6.02 -9.75
N LEU A 394 -14.64 6.83 -10.78
CA LEU A 394 -14.85 8.27 -10.79
C LEU A 394 -16.33 8.63 -10.58
N LEU A 395 -17.23 7.97 -11.30
CA LEU A 395 -18.68 8.15 -11.15
C LEU A 395 -19.17 7.84 -9.73
N ARG A 396 -18.56 6.85 -9.08
CA ARG A 396 -18.86 6.44 -7.71
C ARG A 396 -18.12 7.26 -6.65
N ARG A 397 -17.42 8.32 -7.04
CA ARG A 397 -16.61 9.17 -6.14
C ARG A 397 -15.62 8.35 -5.29
N GLY A 398 -15.03 7.32 -5.90
CA GLY A 398 -14.03 6.46 -5.25
C GLY A 398 -14.60 5.32 -4.40
N ALA A 399 -15.92 5.15 -4.31
CA ALA A 399 -16.51 3.99 -3.64
C ALA A 399 -16.23 2.69 -4.43
N GLU A 400 -15.80 1.65 -3.71
CA GLU A 400 -15.58 0.33 -4.30
C GLU A 400 -16.89 -0.26 -4.84
N PRO A 401 -16.84 -1.10 -5.89
CA PRO A 401 -18.01 -1.84 -6.32
C PRO A 401 -18.57 -2.65 -5.16
N VAL A 402 -19.82 -2.38 -4.78
CA VAL A 402 -20.60 -3.35 -4.02
C VAL A 402 -20.62 -4.60 -4.88
N ALA A 403 -20.06 -5.71 -4.38
CA ALA A 403 -20.13 -6.98 -5.07
C ALA A 403 -21.61 -7.19 -5.45
N SER A 404 -21.90 -7.31 -6.74
CA SER A 404 -23.25 -7.55 -7.20
C SER A 404 -23.72 -8.83 -6.53
N THR A 405 -24.60 -8.71 -5.53
CA THR A 405 -25.54 -9.78 -5.23
C THR A 405 -26.21 -10.07 -6.57
N GLY A 406 -26.01 -11.28 -7.09
CA GLY A 406 -26.61 -11.69 -8.35
C GLY A 406 -28.13 -11.43 -8.31
N PRO A 407 -28.79 -11.27 -9.47
CA PRO A 407 -30.24 -11.11 -9.50
C PRO A 407 -30.86 -12.21 -8.66
N ALA A 408 -31.68 -11.81 -7.68
CA ALA A 408 -32.40 -12.70 -6.79
C ALA A 408 -33.02 -13.83 -7.62
N SER A 409 -32.67 -15.07 -7.28
CA SER A 409 -33.23 -16.25 -7.93
C SER A 409 -34.75 -16.16 -7.82
N THR A 410 -35.42 -16.09 -8.97
CA THR A 410 -36.87 -16.21 -9.08
C THR A 410 -37.33 -17.50 -8.40
N PRO A 411 -38.38 -17.45 -7.57
CA PRO A 411 -38.90 -18.65 -6.92
C PRO A 411 -39.42 -19.63 -7.98
N LYS A 412 -38.90 -20.85 -7.92
CA LYS A 412 -39.25 -21.97 -8.80
C LYS A 412 -40.71 -22.39 -8.53
N PRO A 413 -41.56 -22.61 -9.56
CA PRO A 413 -42.94 -23.05 -9.35
C PRO A 413 -42.98 -24.47 -8.78
N SER A 414 -43.85 -24.68 -7.80
CA SER A 414 -44.15 -25.98 -7.19
C SER A 414 -44.77 -26.95 -8.20
N GLY A 415 -44.12 -28.09 -8.44
CA GLY A 415 -44.70 -29.23 -9.14
C GLY A 415 -45.54 -30.13 -8.21
N PRO A 416 -46.46 -30.97 -8.75
CA PRO A 416 -47.45 -31.73 -7.98
C PRO A 416 -46.88 -32.99 -7.28
N PRO A 417 -47.61 -33.59 -6.32
CA PRO A 417 -47.06 -34.51 -5.31
C PRO A 417 -46.75 -35.90 -5.86
N ALA A 418 -45.59 -36.44 -5.46
CA ALA A 418 -45.16 -37.80 -5.78
C ALA A 418 -45.57 -38.79 -4.67
N ILE A 419 -46.20 -39.88 -5.11
CA ILE A 419 -46.59 -41.07 -4.35
C ILE A 419 -45.38 -42.02 -4.22
N GLY A 420 -45.19 -42.57 -3.01
CA GLY A 420 -44.66 -43.92 -2.80
C GLY A 420 -43.14 -44.13 -2.86
N THR A 421 -42.52 -44.25 -1.68
CA THR A 421 -41.20 -44.87 -1.44
C THR A 421 -41.14 -46.33 -1.90
N PRO A 422 -39.93 -46.87 -2.17
CA PRO A 422 -39.35 -47.75 -1.15
C PRO A 422 -37.86 -47.50 -0.84
N VAL A 423 -37.53 -47.78 0.41
CA VAL A 423 -36.24 -47.64 1.12
C VAL A 423 -35.19 -48.65 0.63
N PRO A 424 -33.91 -48.25 0.46
CA PRO A 424 -32.79 -49.17 0.50
C PRO A 424 -31.94 -49.02 1.78
N LEU A 425 -31.95 -50.12 2.52
CA LEU A 425 -31.09 -50.63 3.59
C LEU A 425 -29.69 -49.98 3.80
N LEU A 426 -29.47 -49.65 5.07
CA LEU A 426 -28.17 -49.46 5.75
C LEU A 426 -27.16 -50.57 5.40
N ARG A 427 -26.01 -50.18 4.84
CA ARG A 427 -24.75 -50.92 4.97
C ARG A 427 -23.63 -49.97 5.34
N GLN A 428 -23.28 -49.98 6.62
CA GLN A 428 -22.05 -49.39 7.14
C GLN A 428 -20.86 -50.23 6.66
N SER A 429 -19.89 -49.59 6.00
CA SER A 429 -18.59 -50.19 5.76
C SER A 429 -17.67 -49.89 6.94
N ILE A 430 -17.50 -50.88 7.81
CA ILE A 430 -16.45 -50.94 8.82
C ILE A 430 -15.18 -51.39 8.09
N LEU A 431 -14.04 -50.72 8.34
CA LEU A 431 -12.67 -50.94 7.82
C LEU A 431 -12.22 -50.04 6.65
N ARG A 432 -11.82 -48.80 6.98
CA ARG A 432 -10.52 -48.27 6.51
C ARG A 432 -10.05 -47.10 7.38
N SER A 433 -8.88 -47.29 8.00
CA SER A 433 -8.13 -46.26 8.73
C SER A 433 -7.46 -45.31 7.75
N GLN A 434 -7.62 -44.00 7.95
CA GLN A 434 -6.71 -43.01 7.37
C GLN A 434 -6.29 -42.03 8.45
N ALA A 435 -5.00 -42.10 8.78
CA ALA A 435 -4.33 -41.31 9.79
C ALA A 435 -4.28 -39.83 9.37
N GLY A 436 -4.79 -38.95 10.22
CA GLY A 436 -4.53 -37.51 10.22
C GLY A 436 -4.09 -37.11 11.62
N SER A 437 -2.95 -36.45 11.74
CA SER A 437 -2.30 -36.16 13.01
C SER A 437 -2.96 -35.00 13.78
N PRO A 438 -3.07 -35.04 15.12
CA PRO A 438 -3.79 -34.05 15.95
C PRO A 438 -3.10 -32.66 16.05
N ARG A 439 -2.12 -32.36 15.20
CA ARG A 439 -1.42 -31.06 15.18
C ARG A 439 -2.00 -30.09 14.15
N GLU A 440 -2.67 -30.58 13.09
CA GLU A 440 -3.32 -29.71 12.09
C GLU A 440 -4.65 -29.11 12.59
N GLU A 441 -5.35 -29.79 13.50
CA GLU A 441 -6.60 -29.31 14.09
C GLU A 441 -6.37 -28.18 15.10
N VAL A 442 -5.21 -28.19 15.77
CA VAL A 442 -4.75 -27.12 16.68
C VAL A 442 -4.23 -25.89 15.92
N LEU A 443 -3.63 -26.09 14.75
CA LEU A 443 -3.19 -24.99 13.88
C LEU A 443 -4.36 -24.30 13.16
N ASN A 444 -5.39 -25.07 12.76
CA ASN A 444 -6.60 -24.50 12.17
C ASN A 444 -7.48 -23.77 13.19
N THR A 445 -7.40 -24.11 14.47
CA THR A 445 -8.06 -23.34 15.55
C THR A 445 -7.29 -22.09 15.97
N LEU A 446 -6.00 -21.98 15.65
CA LEU A 446 -5.21 -20.75 15.86
C LEU A 446 -5.31 -19.74 14.69
N ALA A 447 -5.73 -20.19 13.50
CA ALA A 447 -5.79 -19.38 12.30
C ALA A 447 -7.19 -18.82 11.97
N SER A 448 -8.23 -19.17 12.74
CA SER A 448 -9.57 -18.60 12.58
C SER A 448 -9.80 -17.43 13.53
N ASP A 449 -10.14 -16.28 12.96
CA ASP A 449 -10.44 -15.01 13.62
C ASP A 449 -11.42 -15.10 14.82
N GLY A 450 -11.06 -14.45 15.93
CA GLY A 450 -11.97 -13.74 16.85
C GLY A 450 -12.81 -14.53 17.87
N PRO A 451 -12.43 -14.57 19.17
CA PRO A 451 -13.21 -15.20 20.26
C PRO A 451 -14.46 -14.42 20.72
N LEU A 452 -14.92 -13.42 19.96
CA LEU A 452 -16.06 -12.58 20.35
C LEU A 452 -17.36 -12.94 19.59
N ALA A 453 -17.28 -13.56 18.41
CA ALA A 453 -18.48 -13.98 17.68
C ALA A 453 -19.08 -15.27 18.27
N LYS A 454 -18.25 -16.22 18.71
CA LYS A 454 -18.73 -17.49 19.28
C LYS A 454 -19.36 -17.38 20.67
N VAL A 455 -19.06 -16.32 21.43
CA VAL A 455 -19.64 -16.12 22.77
C VAL A 455 -21.03 -15.48 22.70
N VAL A 456 -21.33 -14.73 21.63
CA VAL A 456 -22.67 -14.15 21.43
C VAL A 456 -23.66 -15.22 20.94
N ASP A 457 -23.23 -16.15 20.08
CA ASP A 457 -24.10 -17.24 19.63
C ASP A 457 -24.29 -18.33 20.69
N GLN A 458 -23.30 -18.61 21.55
CA GLN A 458 -23.43 -19.59 22.63
C GLN A 458 -24.23 -19.09 23.84
N THR A 459 -24.53 -17.79 23.93
CA THR A 459 -25.40 -17.24 24.99
C THR A 459 -26.87 -17.19 24.57
N ALA A 460 -27.18 -17.39 23.28
CA ALA A 460 -28.55 -17.35 22.75
C ALA A 460 -29.25 -18.72 22.71
N GLU A 461 -28.53 -19.84 22.83
CA GLU A 461 -29.10 -21.20 22.73
C GLU A 461 -29.03 -22.03 24.03
N ALA A 462 -28.57 -21.47 25.15
CA ALA A 462 -28.53 -22.16 26.44
C ALA A 462 -29.78 -21.86 27.30
N ALA A 463 -30.96 -22.19 26.77
CA ALA A 463 -32.23 -22.18 27.50
C ALA A 463 -32.79 -23.60 27.62
N HIS A 464 -32.03 -24.51 28.23
CA HIS A 464 -32.56 -25.76 28.80
C HIS A 464 -31.71 -26.17 30.01
N ILE A 465 -32.22 -25.91 31.20
CA ILE A 465 -31.67 -26.40 32.47
C ILE A 465 -32.36 -27.75 32.76
N PRO A 466 -31.62 -28.85 32.93
CA PRO A 466 -32.20 -30.15 33.31
C PRO A 466 -32.72 -30.14 34.76
N GLU A 467 -33.87 -30.79 34.98
CA GLU A 467 -34.65 -30.88 36.22
C GLU A 467 -33.99 -31.62 37.41
N LEU A 468 -32.67 -31.83 37.39
CA LEU A 468 -31.94 -32.60 38.40
C LEU A 468 -31.42 -31.79 39.61
N PHE A 469 -31.83 -30.53 39.75
CA PHE A 469 -31.49 -29.70 40.92
C PHE A 469 -32.71 -29.10 41.64
N ARG A 470 -33.92 -29.58 41.34
CA ARG A 470 -35.16 -29.09 41.95
C ARG A 470 -35.60 -29.97 43.12
N SER A 471 -34.79 -30.08 44.16
CA SER A 471 -35.20 -30.79 45.38
C SER A 471 -34.48 -30.33 46.64
N VAL A 472 -34.67 -29.09 47.08
CA VAL A 472 -34.83 -28.75 48.51
C VAL A 472 -35.70 -27.49 48.58
N ALA A 473 -36.98 -27.66 48.91
CA ALA A 473 -37.87 -26.55 49.24
C ALA A 473 -38.66 -26.89 50.51
N SER A 474 -38.30 -26.23 51.61
CA SER A 474 -39.13 -25.87 52.77
C SER A 474 -38.23 -24.98 53.66
N THR A 475 -38.57 -23.78 54.13
CA THR A 475 -39.81 -23.01 54.30
C THR A 475 -39.39 -21.52 54.56
N PRO A 476 -40.30 -20.54 54.73
CA PRO A 476 -40.20 -19.20 54.13
C PRO A 476 -39.63 -18.13 55.07
N LEU A 477 -39.14 -17.00 54.53
CA LEU A 477 -39.41 -15.63 55.03
C LEU A 477 -38.67 -14.52 54.25
N LYS A 478 -39.43 -13.48 53.87
CA LYS A 478 -39.05 -12.09 53.51
C LYS A 478 -38.42 -11.81 52.14
N GLU A 479 -39.33 -11.77 51.16
CA GLU A 479 -39.29 -10.93 49.96
C GLU A 479 -39.15 -9.44 50.35
N THR A 480 -37.94 -8.86 50.22
CA THR A 480 -37.70 -7.41 49.99
C THR A 480 -36.20 -7.05 50.05
N ALA A 481 -35.31 -7.91 50.58
CA ALA A 481 -33.87 -7.60 50.67
C ALA A 481 -33.01 -8.09 49.48
N VAL A 482 -33.55 -8.90 48.57
CA VAL A 482 -32.76 -9.53 47.48
C VAL A 482 -32.71 -8.67 46.21
N VAL A 483 -33.62 -7.71 46.05
CA VAL A 483 -33.67 -6.87 44.84
C VAL A 483 -32.64 -5.73 44.86
N GLU A 484 -32.28 -5.20 46.04
CA GLU A 484 -31.20 -4.20 46.14
C GLU A 484 -29.79 -4.81 46.13
N ALA A 485 -29.62 -6.01 46.69
CA ALA A 485 -28.33 -6.72 46.65
C ALA A 485 -27.96 -7.21 45.22
N ALA A 486 -28.95 -7.60 44.41
CA ALA A 486 -28.73 -8.00 43.02
C ALA A 486 -28.36 -6.81 42.11
N LYS A 487 -28.87 -5.60 42.40
CA LYS A 487 -28.52 -4.38 41.64
C LYS A 487 -27.13 -3.85 42.02
N ALA A 488 -26.69 -4.05 43.26
CA ALA A 488 -25.34 -3.74 43.70
C ALA A 488 -24.30 -4.74 43.17
N ALA A 489 -24.62 -6.04 43.11
CA ALA A 489 -23.71 -7.09 42.62
C ALA A 489 -23.53 -7.09 41.09
N ALA A 490 -24.51 -6.61 40.32
CA ALA A 490 -24.40 -6.45 38.86
C ALA A 490 -23.44 -5.32 38.42
N THR A 491 -22.98 -4.47 39.35
CA THR A 491 -22.04 -3.37 39.04
C THR A 491 -20.57 -3.76 39.26
N THR A 492 -20.31 -4.90 39.91
CA THR A 492 -18.96 -5.33 40.33
C THR A 492 -18.31 -6.41 39.46
N VAL A 493 -18.92 -6.80 38.34
CA VAL A 493 -18.28 -7.68 37.35
C VAL A 493 -18.27 -7.00 35.96
N ALA A 494 -17.77 -5.76 35.92
CA ALA A 494 -17.44 -5.10 34.67
C ALA A 494 -15.99 -5.45 34.29
N HIS A 495 -15.85 -6.06 33.11
CA HIS A 495 -14.61 -6.42 32.43
C HIS A 495 -13.40 -5.50 32.66
N PRO A 496 -12.16 -6.02 32.64
CA PRO A 496 -10.93 -5.22 32.72
C PRO A 496 -10.81 -4.14 31.62
N ALA A 497 -11.57 -4.27 30.52
CA ALA A 497 -11.69 -3.25 29.47
C ALA A 497 -12.38 -1.96 29.94
N GLY A 498 -13.37 -2.05 30.84
CA GLY A 498 -14.14 -0.91 31.34
C GLY A 498 -13.33 -0.01 32.29
N LEU A 499 -12.46 -0.60 33.10
CA LEU A 499 -11.56 0.14 34.00
C LEU A 499 -10.54 0.96 33.20
N VAL A 500 -9.91 0.35 32.19
CA VAL A 500 -8.94 1.03 31.31
C VAL A 500 -9.60 2.19 30.56
N GLN A 501 -10.83 2.00 30.08
CA GLN A 501 -11.56 3.04 29.35
C GLN A 501 -11.99 4.20 30.26
N ARG A 502 -12.40 3.92 31.50
CA ARG A 502 -12.71 4.95 32.53
C ARG A 502 -11.45 5.70 32.98
N VAL A 503 -10.33 5.01 33.17
CA VAL A 503 -9.05 5.65 33.50
C VAL A 503 -8.57 6.53 32.34
N LYS A 504 -8.70 6.05 31.11
CA LYS A 504 -8.33 6.82 29.90
C LYS A 504 -9.19 8.07 29.73
N SER A 505 -10.51 7.98 29.95
CA SER A 505 -11.40 9.13 29.86
C SER A 505 -11.19 10.13 31.00
N ALA A 506 -10.99 9.65 32.23
CA ALA A 506 -10.68 10.50 33.39
C ALA A 506 -9.32 11.21 33.25
N LEU A 507 -8.30 10.51 32.75
CA LEU A 507 -7.00 11.10 32.47
C LEU A 507 -7.09 12.13 31.35
N ARG A 508 -7.81 11.82 30.26
CA ARG A 508 -8.06 12.77 29.16
C ARG A 508 -8.78 14.02 29.66
N LYS A 509 -9.79 13.87 30.51
CA LYS A 509 -10.53 14.99 31.09
C LYS A 509 -9.61 15.84 31.97
N ARG A 510 -8.87 15.24 32.91
CA ARG A 510 -7.90 15.98 33.75
C ARG A 510 -6.81 16.70 32.95
N VAL A 511 -6.28 16.06 31.91
CA VAL A 511 -5.29 16.70 31.02
C VAL A 511 -5.93 17.85 30.25
N GLY A 512 -7.17 17.68 29.77
CA GLY A 512 -7.95 18.76 29.14
C GLY A 512 -8.20 19.93 30.08
N ASP A 513 -8.68 19.66 31.30
CA ASP A 513 -8.95 20.67 32.31
C ASP A 513 -7.67 21.45 32.70
N LEU A 514 -6.55 20.75 32.88
CA LEU A 514 -5.25 21.37 33.15
C LEU A 514 -4.72 22.20 31.97
N TYR A 515 -4.92 21.71 30.75
CA TYR A 515 -4.55 22.39 29.52
C TYR A 515 -5.36 23.69 29.34
N GLU A 516 -6.67 23.64 29.55
CA GLU A 516 -7.53 24.81 29.49
C GLU A 516 -7.16 25.85 30.54
N GLN A 517 -6.80 25.41 31.75
CA GLN A 517 -6.44 26.31 32.86
C GLN A 517 -5.04 26.93 32.75
N HIS A 518 -4.05 26.21 32.21
CA HIS A 518 -2.64 26.62 32.30
C HIS A 518 -1.93 26.86 30.95
N ALA A 519 -2.53 26.49 29.82
CA ALA A 519 -1.89 26.72 28.51
C ALA A 519 -2.03 28.18 28.05
N PRO A 520 -0.95 28.82 27.56
CA PRO A 520 -1.01 30.13 26.93
C PRO A 520 -1.94 30.14 25.70
N GLU A 521 -2.56 31.28 25.38
CA GLU A 521 -3.48 31.41 24.25
C GLU A 521 -2.87 31.01 22.91
N PHE A 522 -1.63 31.44 22.64
CA PHE A 522 -0.90 31.02 21.44
C PHE A 522 -0.76 29.49 21.32
N VAL A 523 -0.52 28.78 22.43
CA VAL A 523 -0.43 27.31 22.41
C VAL A 523 -1.80 26.70 22.12
N LYS A 524 -2.87 27.29 22.66
CA LYS A 524 -4.26 26.88 22.38
C LYS A 524 -4.59 26.99 20.90
N GLU A 525 -4.29 28.12 20.28
CA GLU A 525 -4.48 28.33 18.84
C GLU A 525 -3.68 27.32 18.00
N GLN A 526 -2.41 27.10 18.33
CA GLN A 526 -1.56 26.14 17.60
C GLN A 526 -2.05 24.71 17.72
N VAL A 527 -2.52 24.28 18.90
CA VAL A 527 -3.08 22.94 19.09
C VAL A 527 -4.41 22.78 18.35
N VAL A 528 -5.28 23.79 18.37
CA VAL A 528 -6.52 23.76 17.59
C VAL A 528 -6.21 23.67 16.09
N GLY A 529 -5.28 24.49 15.59
CA GLY A 529 -4.80 24.44 14.22
C GLY A 529 -4.21 23.08 13.84
N PHE A 530 -3.39 22.49 14.72
CA PHE A 530 -2.82 21.16 14.52
C PHE A 530 -3.87 20.06 14.52
N VAL A 531 -4.82 20.07 15.46
CA VAL A 531 -5.90 19.07 15.54
C VAL A 531 -6.79 19.16 14.31
N LYS A 532 -7.10 20.38 13.85
CA LYS A 532 -7.82 20.60 12.60
C LYS A 532 -7.01 20.03 11.43
N TRP A 533 -5.74 20.41 11.28
CA TRP A 533 -4.85 19.89 10.22
C TRP A 533 -4.75 18.36 10.21
N TRP A 534 -4.72 17.74 11.39
CA TRP A 534 -4.56 16.30 11.58
C TRP A 534 -5.82 15.50 11.25
N THR A 535 -7.00 16.02 11.61
CA THR A 535 -8.28 15.29 11.50
C THR A 535 -9.06 15.61 10.23
N GLU A 536 -8.90 16.81 9.68
CA GLU A 536 -9.69 17.32 8.55
C GLU A 536 -9.42 16.56 7.25
N ASP A 537 -10.50 16.23 6.53
CA ASP A 537 -10.43 15.57 5.24
C ASP A 537 -10.04 16.56 4.13
N ARG A 538 -8.96 16.23 3.42
CA ARG A 538 -8.45 17.01 2.29
C ARG A 538 -9.27 16.74 1.03
N ILE A 539 -9.74 17.81 0.38
CA ILE A 539 -10.50 17.72 -0.88
C ILE A 539 -9.64 17.09 -1.97
N SER A 540 -8.38 17.52 -2.09
CA SER A 540 -7.40 16.96 -3.01
C SER A 540 -7.27 15.43 -2.88
N LYS A 541 -7.28 14.90 -1.64
CA LYS A 541 -7.22 13.45 -1.38
C LYS A 541 -8.51 12.71 -1.70
N LYS A 542 -9.68 13.33 -1.55
CA LYS A 542 -10.96 12.75 -2.00
C LYS A 542 -10.97 12.56 -3.52
N VAL A 543 -10.45 13.53 -4.27
CA VAL A 543 -10.30 13.43 -5.72
C VAL A 543 -9.25 12.40 -6.11
N ASP A 544 -8.09 12.38 -5.43
CA ASP A 544 -7.02 11.38 -5.63
C ASP A 544 -7.55 9.94 -5.50
N MET A 545 -8.46 9.69 -4.55
CA MET A 545 -9.12 8.39 -4.34
C MET A 545 -10.03 7.97 -5.51
N CYS A 546 -10.59 8.92 -6.25
CA CYS A 546 -11.44 8.65 -7.40
C CYS A 546 -10.64 8.17 -8.62
N LEU A 547 -9.37 8.61 -8.74
CA LEU A 547 -8.47 8.31 -9.86
C LEU A 547 -7.11 7.79 -9.35
N PRO A 548 -7.08 6.59 -8.76
CA PRO A 548 -5.87 6.03 -8.14
C PRO A 548 -4.75 5.73 -9.14
N MET A 549 -5.09 5.53 -10.42
CA MET A 549 -4.19 5.07 -11.49
C MET A 549 -4.08 6.11 -12.62
N ARG A 550 -4.31 7.39 -12.33
CA ARG A 550 -4.37 8.47 -13.34
C ARG A 550 -3.18 8.50 -14.29
N GLU A 551 -1.99 8.20 -13.80
CA GLU A 551 -0.78 8.22 -14.62
C GLU A 551 -0.73 7.05 -15.60
N LEU A 552 -1.26 5.89 -15.21
CA LEU A 552 -1.46 4.76 -16.10
C LEU A 552 -2.53 5.10 -17.15
N ASP A 553 -3.66 5.68 -16.72
CA ASP A 553 -4.77 6.06 -17.63
C ASP A 553 -4.28 6.98 -18.76
N VAL A 554 -3.52 8.03 -18.43
CA VAL A 554 -2.98 8.97 -19.43
C VAL A 554 -2.04 8.27 -20.40
N VAL A 555 -1.18 7.36 -19.94
CA VAL A 555 -0.30 6.58 -20.84
C VAL A 555 -1.13 5.67 -21.76
N VAL A 556 -2.15 5.00 -21.23
CA VAL A 556 -3.06 4.15 -22.02
C VAL A 556 -3.76 4.98 -23.11
N ILE A 557 -4.33 6.13 -22.74
CA ILE A 557 -5.00 7.05 -23.67
C ILE A 557 -4.03 7.50 -24.77
N GLU A 558 -2.80 7.87 -24.40
CA GLU A 558 -1.80 8.31 -25.37
C GLU A 558 -1.41 7.21 -26.36
N VAL A 559 -1.15 5.99 -25.87
CA VAL A 559 -0.79 4.86 -26.73
C VAL A 559 -1.95 4.50 -27.65
N LEU A 560 -3.16 4.37 -27.10
CA LEU A 560 -4.36 4.00 -27.85
C LEU A 560 -4.63 5.02 -28.96
N THR A 561 -4.61 6.32 -28.65
CA THR A 561 -4.91 7.38 -29.62
C THR A 561 -3.81 7.51 -30.68
N LYS A 562 -2.52 7.34 -30.33
CA LYS A 562 -1.43 7.31 -31.32
C LYS A 562 -1.57 6.15 -32.29
N MET A 563 -1.89 4.96 -31.78
CA MET A 563 -2.10 3.78 -32.62
C MET A 563 -3.29 3.93 -33.56
N VAL A 564 -4.40 4.49 -33.06
CA VAL A 564 -5.55 4.84 -33.90
C VAL A 564 -5.14 5.81 -35.00
N CYS A 565 -4.42 6.88 -34.69
CA CYS A 565 -3.99 7.86 -35.70
C CYS A 565 -3.04 7.27 -36.75
N ALA A 566 -2.10 6.43 -36.33
CA ALA A 566 -1.19 5.74 -37.25
C ALA A 566 -1.93 4.78 -38.21
N SER A 567 -3.05 4.20 -37.77
CA SER A 567 -3.83 3.27 -38.58
C SER A 567 -4.41 3.87 -39.87
N LEU A 568 -4.53 5.20 -39.99
CA LEU A 568 -5.01 5.82 -41.23
C LEU A 568 -4.16 5.43 -42.44
N THR A 569 -2.85 5.31 -42.25
CA THR A 569 -1.89 4.99 -43.33
C THR A 569 -1.33 3.57 -43.23
N GLU A 570 -1.28 3.00 -42.03
CA GLU A 570 -0.56 1.76 -41.77
C GLU A 570 -1.45 0.52 -41.64
N ASP A 571 -2.76 0.69 -41.39
CA ASP A 571 -3.69 -0.43 -41.26
C ASP A 571 -4.33 -0.77 -42.60
N ARG A 572 -3.67 -1.69 -43.33
CA ARG A 572 -4.09 -2.15 -44.65
C ARG A 572 -5.50 -2.74 -44.69
N TYR A 573 -5.98 -3.26 -43.56
CA TYR A 573 -7.22 -4.04 -43.50
C TYR A 573 -8.37 -3.32 -42.77
N GLY A 574 -8.11 -2.13 -42.23
CA GLY A 574 -9.10 -1.35 -41.47
C GLY A 574 -9.54 -2.05 -40.18
N ASN A 575 -8.70 -2.89 -39.59
CA ASN A 575 -8.97 -3.56 -38.32
C ASN A 575 -9.15 -2.54 -37.17
N VAL A 576 -8.29 -1.54 -37.11
CA VAL A 576 -8.30 -0.47 -36.11
C VAL A 576 -9.47 0.48 -36.31
N GLN A 577 -9.74 0.82 -37.57
CA GLN A 577 -10.73 1.83 -37.95
C GLN A 577 -12.16 1.43 -37.50
N ARG A 578 -12.44 0.12 -37.43
CA ARG A 578 -13.71 -0.43 -36.93
C ARG A 578 -13.98 -0.11 -35.46
N ASP A 579 -12.93 0.01 -34.65
CA ASP A 579 -13.03 0.27 -33.21
C ASP A 579 -13.04 1.77 -32.88
N ILE A 580 -12.81 2.66 -33.85
CA ILE A 580 -12.78 4.12 -33.62
C ILE A 580 -14.05 4.63 -32.93
N PRO A 581 -15.29 4.26 -33.33
CA PRO A 581 -16.49 4.75 -32.67
C PRO A 581 -16.54 4.38 -31.19
N LYS A 582 -16.19 3.13 -30.88
CA LYS A 582 -16.16 2.59 -29.52
C LYS A 582 -15.08 3.27 -28.66
N ILE A 583 -13.91 3.52 -29.22
CA ILE A 583 -12.82 4.22 -28.53
C ILE A 583 -13.22 5.67 -28.24
N LEU A 584 -13.74 6.40 -29.23
CA LEU A 584 -14.18 7.79 -29.05
C LEU A 584 -15.32 7.91 -28.03
N GLU A 585 -16.29 7.00 -28.06
CA GLU A 585 -17.38 6.97 -27.08
C GLU A 585 -16.85 6.80 -25.66
N ALA A 586 -15.94 5.85 -25.43
CA ALA A 586 -15.34 5.62 -24.12
C ALA A 586 -14.53 6.84 -23.63
N LEU A 587 -13.69 7.43 -24.49
CA LEU A 587 -12.87 8.60 -24.13
C LEU A 587 -13.73 9.83 -23.84
N LEU A 588 -14.77 10.09 -24.64
CA LEU A 588 -15.67 11.25 -24.45
C LEU A 588 -16.59 11.07 -23.25
N ALA A 589 -17.05 9.85 -22.97
CA ALA A 589 -17.80 9.56 -21.74
C ALA A 589 -16.94 9.82 -20.51
N PHE A 590 -15.69 9.34 -20.52
CA PHE A 590 -14.75 9.58 -19.42
C PHE A 590 -14.43 11.07 -19.27
N LEU A 591 -14.15 11.77 -20.37
CA LEU A 591 -13.90 13.22 -20.36
C LEU A 591 -15.08 14.01 -19.79
N SER A 592 -16.31 13.60 -20.11
CA SER A 592 -17.51 14.21 -19.55
C SER A 592 -17.60 14.05 -18.05
N ALA A 593 -17.36 12.85 -17.51
CA ALA A 593 -17.36 12.67 -16.06
C ALA A 593 -16.25 13.46 -15.34
N VAL A 594 -15.09 13.64 -15.98
CA VAL A 594 -14.00 14.46 -15.44
C VAL A 594 -14.40 15.94 -15.41
N GLU A 595 -14.92 16.48 -16.52
CA GLU A 595 -15.36 17.88 -16.61
C GLU A 595 -16.57 18.18 -15.73
N ASP A 596 -17.52 17.26 -15.61
CA ASP A 596 -18.65 17.37 -14.69
C ASP A 596 -18.13 17.54 -13.26
N TYR A 597 -17.13 16.74 -12.85
CA TYR A 597 -16.54 16.86 -11.53
C TYR A 597 -15.70 18.14 -11.34
N GLN A 598 -14.95 18.55 -12.37
CA GLN A 598 -14.23 19.84 -12.34
C GLN A 598 -15.19 21.00 -12.15
N SER A 599 -16.34 20.99 -12.85
CA SER A 599 -17.36 22.04 -12.72
C SER A 599 -17.96 22.10 -11.31
N GLU A 600 -18.13 20.97 -10.63
CA GLU A 600 -18.57 20.92 -9.23
C GLU A 600 -17.53 21.56 -8.30
N LEU A 601 -16.23 21.30 -8.52
CA LEU A 601 -15.16 21.89 -7.71
C LEU A 601 -15.01 23.41 -7.96
N LEU A 602 -15.19 23.85 -9.21
CA LEU A 602 -15.18 25.29 -9.54
C LEU A 602 -16.34 26.03 -8.86
N LYS A 603 -17.54 25.45 -8.84
CA LYS A 603 -18.68 26.01 -8.07
C LYS A 603 -18.38 26.09 -6.58
N GLN A 604 -17.67 25.10 -6.02
CA GLN A 604 -17.22 25.15 -4.62
C GLN A 604 -16.19 26.28 -4.39
N MET A 605 -15.35 26.58 -5.38
CA MET A 605 -14.38 27.68 -5.34
C MET A 605 -15.07 29.05 -5.36
N GLU A 606 -16.14 29.20 -6.13
CA GLU A 606 -16.96 30.42 -6.16
C GLU A 606 -17.72 30.65 -4.85
N SER A 607 -18.12 29.57 -4.16
CA SER A 607 -18.83 29.64 -2.87
C SER A 607 -17.92 29.74 -1.63
N LEU A 608 -16.65 30.12 -1.79
CA LEU A 608 -15.71 30.19 -0.67
C LEU A 608 -16.06 31.34 0.31
N PRO A 609 -15.79 31.18 1.62
CA PRO A 609 -15.96 32.25 2.59
C PRO A 609 -15.05 33.46 2.31
N ASP A 610 -15.49 34.66 2.70
CA ASP A 610 -14.73 35.91 2.49
C ASP A 610 -13.48 36.05 3.37
N ASP A 611 -13.41 35.31 4.48
CA ASP A 611 -12.27 35.35 5.41
C ASP A 611 -10.98 34.82 4.74
N PRO A 612 -9.93 35.65 4.57
CA PRO A 612 -8.71 35.26 3.87
C PRO A 612 -7.97 34.10 4.56
N SER A 613 -8.04 34.00 5.89
CA SER A 613 -7.35 32.97 6.66
C SER A 613 -7.89 31.55 6.40
N ILE A 614 -9.16 31.47 5.98
CA ILE A 614 -9.86 30.22 5.65
C ILE A 614 -9.87 30.01 4.13
N ARG A 615 -10.03 31.09 3.37
CA ARG A 615 -10.14 31.07 1.90
C ARG A 615 -8.87 30.59 1.23
N GLU A 616 -7.71 31.10 1.61
CA GLU A 616 -6.43 30.73 1.00
C GLU A 616 -6.10 29.24 1.07
N PRO A 617 -6.14 28.57 2.25
CA PRO A 617 -5.83 27.15 2.33
C PRO A 617 -6.88 26.27 1.62
N LEU A 618 -8.16 26.65 1.63
CA LEU A 618 -9.21 25.94 0.90
C LEU A 618 -9.04 26.08 -0.61
N ARG A 619 -8.69 27.29 -1.08
CA ARG A 619 -8.38 27.56 -2.48
C ARG A 619 -7.18 26.72 -2.94
N GLU A 620 -6.10 26.66 -2.16
CA GLU A 620 -4.94 25.83 -2.50
C GLU A 620 -5.31 24.33 -2.60
N GLU A 621 -6.16 23.83 -1.68
CA GLU A 621 -6.65 22.44 -1.74
C GLU A 621 -7.57 22.17 -2.94
N LEU A 622 -8.42 23.13 -3.32
CA LEU A 622 -9.27 23.06 -4.51
C LEU A 622 -8.45 23.14 -5.79
N GLU A 623 -7.43 24.01 -5.86
CA GLU A 623 -6.51 24.09 -6.99
C GLU A 623 -5.74 22.78 -7.17
N LYS A 624 -5.24 22.16 -6.09
CA LYS A 624 -4.65 20.82 -6.12
C LYS A 624 -5.62 19.76 -6.62
N ALA A 625 -6.87 19.80 -6.14
CA ALA A 625 -7.92 18.87 -6.54
C ALA A 625 -8.24 18.98 -8.05
N THR A 626 -8.41 20.21 -8.53
CA THR A 626 -8.62 20.53 -9.95
C THR A 626 -7.44 20.09 -10.80
N GLY A 627 -6.20 20.31 -10.34
CA GLY A 627 -4.99 19.85 -11.03
C GLY A 627 -4.92 18.33 -11.23
N ILE A 628 -5.40 17.54 -10.26
CA ILE A 628 -5.48 16.07 -10.39
C ILE A 628 -6.43 15.67 -11.51
N LEU A 629 -7.62 16.28 -11.59
CA LEU A 629 -8.59 16.02 -12.64
C LEU A 629 -8.09 16.54 -14.00
N ALA A 630 -7.47 17.71 -14.01
CA ALA A 630 -6.93 18.33 -15.23
C ALA A 630 -5.87 17.44 -15.88
N TYR A 631 -5.02 16.79 -15.10
CA TYR A 631 -4.02 15.88 -15.64
C TYR A 631 -4.62 14.75 -16.51
N VAL A 632 -5.73 14.14 -16.08
CA VAL A 632 -6.45 13.12 -16.88
C VAL A 632 -7.28 13.77 -17.99
N GLY A 633 -7.95 14.88 -17.68
CA GLY A 633 -8.75 15.65 -18.64
C GLY A 633 -7.93 16.10 -19.85
N ASP A 634 -6.72 16.61 -19.65
CA ASP A 634 -5.80 17.02 -20.70
C ASP A 634 -5.33 15.83 -21.52
N GLY A 635 -5.03 14.69 -20.88
CA GLY A 635 -4.73 13.43 -21.57
C GLY A 635 -5.87 13.00 -22.52
N LEU A 636 -7.11 13.06 -22.04
CA LEU A 636 -8.32 12.76 -22.82
C LEU A 636 -8.56 13.76 -23.95
N LYS A 637 -8.50 15.07 -23.68
CA LYS A 637 -8.67 16.13 -24.67
C LYS A 637 -7.64 16.04 -25.78
N ASN A 638 -6.36 15.90 -25.43
CA ASN A 638 -5.28 15.72 -26.40
C ASN A 638 -5.45 14.45 -27.22
N GLY A 639 -5.89 13.36 -26.59
CA GLY A 639 -6.18 12.08 -27.26
C GLY A 639 -7.30 12.21 -28.29
N VAL A 640 -8.44 12.78 -27.91
CA VAL A 640 -9.60 12.99 -28.78
C VAL A 640 -9.27 13.97 -29.90
N ALA A 641 -8.64 15.11 -29.58
CA ALA A 641 -8.24 16.11 -30.56
C ALA A 641 -7.32 15.48 -31.63
N ARG A 642 -6.38 14.62 -31.24
CA ARG A 642 -5.50 13.93 -32.20
C ARG A 642 -6.29 13.04 -33.17
N ILE A 643 -7.28 12.29 -32.68
CA ILE A 643 -8.13 11.44 -33.54
C ILE A 643 -8.96 12.32 -34.48
N VAL A 644 -9.57 13.40 -33.97
CA VAL A 644 -10.39 14.33 -34.77
C VAL A 644 -9.58 15.02 -35.86
N LEU A 645 -8.36 15.48 -35.54
CA LEU A 645 -7.46 16.08 -36.53
C LEU A 645 -7.07 15.08 -37.63
N THR A 646 -6.95 13.79 -37.29
CA THR A 646 -6.52 12.74 -38.23
C THR A 646 -7.68 12.19 -39.08
N PHE A 647 -8.85 11.98 -38.47
CA PHE A 647 -9.98 11.27 -39.09
C PHE A 647 -11.21 12.15 -39.33
N GLY A 648 -11.18 13.45 -39.01
CA GLY A 648 -12.38 14.28 -38.92
C GLY A 648 -13.31 14.22 -40.14
N ASP A 649 -12.76 14.12 -41.36
CA ASP A 649 -13.59 14.04 -42.58
C ASP A 649 -14.37 12.72 -42.67
N THR A 650 -13.80 11.65 -42.12
CA THR A 650 -14.42 10.32 -42.05
C THR A 650 -15.31 10.11 -40.83
N LEU A 651 -15.21 10.98 -39.81
CA LEU A 651 -15.99 10.83 -38.57
C LEU A 651 -17.50 11.03 -38.79
N THR A 652 -17.89 11.78 -39.82
CA THR A 652 -19.31 11.97 -40.20
C THR A 652 -19.98 10.68 -40.68
N ALA A 653 -19.21 9.68 -41.10
CA ALA A 653 -19.73 8.39 -41.53
C ALA A 653 -20.18 7.50 -40.37
N PHE A 654 -19.70 7.78 -39.15
CA PHE A 654 -20.03 7.00 -37.96
C PHE A 654 -21.26 7.58 -37.25
N LYS A 655 -22.10 6.69 -36.72
CA LYS A 655 -23.25 7.07 -35.89
C LYS A 655 -22.85 7.04 -34.42
N PHE A 656 -22.95 8.19 -33.75
CA PHE A 656 -22.67 8.33 -32.32
C PHE A 656 -23.95 8.56 -31.52
N PRO A 657 -24.01 8.14 -30.25
CA PRO A 657 -25.06 8.56 -29.34
C PRO A 657 -25.15 10.09 -29.23
N PRO A 658 -26.35 10.69 -29.03
CA PRO A 658 -26.53 12.15 -29.08
C PRO A 658 -25.58 12.93 -28.14
N ARG A 659 -25.36 12.44 -26.91
CA ARG A 659 -24.47 13.07 -25.94
C ARG A 659 -23.01 13.08 -26.43
N THR A 660 -22.57 11.96 -27.01
CA THR A 660 -21.21 11.81 -27.57
C THR A 660 -21.05 12.67 -28.82
N ALA A 661 -22.05 12.69 -29.70
CA ALA A 661 -22.06 13.50 -30.92
C ALA A 661 -21.96 15.00 -30.61
N ALA A 662 -22.76 15.50 -29.66
CA ALA A 662 -22.74 16.92 -29.26
C ALA A 662 -21.36 17.34 -28.74
N LYS A 663 -20.71 16.48 -27.96
CA LYS A 663 -19.37 16.77 -27.44
C LYS A 663 -18.28 16.67 -28.51
N LEU A 664 -18.39 15.69 -29.39
CA LEU A 664 -17.49 15.50 -30.53
C LEU A 664 -17.57 16.69 -31.50
N GLN A 665 -18.76 17.27 -31.68
CA GLN A 665 -18.97 18.44 -32.54
C GLN A 665 -18.08 19.62 -32.12
N GLY A 666 -17.94 19.89 -30.82
CA GLY A 666 -17.06 20.95 -30.34
C GLY A 666 -15.59 20.77 -30.75
N PHE A 667 -15.09 19.52 -30.83
CA PHE A 667 -13.75 19.23 -31.35
C PHE A 667 -13.67 19.36 -32.88
N MET A 668 -14.75 19.03 -33.58
CA MET A 668 -14.84 19.20 -35.04
C MET A 668 -14.84 20.68 -35.43
N ASP A 669 -15.57 21.51 -34.70
CA ASP A 669 -15.62 22.96 -34.91
C ASP A 669 -14.25 23.58 -34.63
N PHE A 670 -13.56 23.15 -33.57
CA PHE A 670 -12.18 23.56 -33.29
C PHE A 670 -11.23 23.21 -34.44
N ARG A 671 -11.33 22.00 -35.02
CA ARG A 671 -10.54 21.62 -36.20
C ARG A 671 -10.82 22.54 -37.38
N GLN A 672 -12.08 22.87 -37.65
CA GLN A 672 -12.45 23.78 -38.74
C GLN A 672 -11.85 25.18 -38.52
N ALA A 673 -11.86 25.68 -37.29
CA ALA A 673 -11.26 26.96 -36.94
C ALA A 673 -9.73 26.97 -37.06
N VAL A 674 -9.05 25.84 -36.84
CA VAL A 674 -7.59 25.71 -37.02
C VAL A 674 -7.19 25.52 -38.50
N ALA A 675 -8.10 25.00 -39.32
CA ALA A 675 -7.87 24.77 -40.74
C ALA A 675 -8.13 26.02 -41.61
N GLN A 676 -8.88 26.99 -41.09
CA GLN A 676 -9.03 28.36 -41.62
C GLN A 676 -7.85 29.22 -41.19
#